data_AF-A0A935LTN1-F1
#
_entry.id   AF-A0A935LTN1-F1
#
_cell.length_a   1.000
_cell.length_b   1.000
_cell.length_c   1.000
_cell.angle_alpha   90.00
_cell.angle_beta   90.00
_cell.angle_gamma   90.00
#
_symmetry.space_group_name_H-M   'P 1'
#
loop_
_entity.id
_entity.type
_entity.pdbx_description
1 polymer ?
#
loop_
_entity_poly.entity_id
_entity_poly.type
_entity_poly.pdbx_seq_one_letter_code
_entity_poly.pdbx_strand_id
1 'polypeptide(L)'
;MKIFTCKKLNAIAFGELILMLLISLPVFSANYYVASNGNDGNNGLSSSSPWKTISKVNSSMSTFNPGDLILFRRGDKFYGEIKVSKSGTTTSNIIFGSYGSGALPEITGIKSITGWTVHSGNIYKATVSDTVSQVMISEKLMTIARYPNTGFLKIDAGNGNTGFYDAALNQSSGYFNGSVCKVRTINWIYEKKTVSSFSGGNVTFSTSSMNPILANYGYYFDNKLSLLDTEGEWFYDKAAGKLYLYAPGGVNPGTLNVEAVTKLNGIYLNINVASITIQDLKIKGFRESGVDGYTGNNFTVQRCNISRIERYGIRFNGIDNSIFDNVIEDVLNTAITGVFTQGEISGNFINRTGLVAGYGEDGYGYYGMLIWNAIGTIIEGNTIDSTGYGGISISTSAVVRKNNISYSLLTLNDGGGISVGTSDGLEISDNIISNSIGNTESSANPVSYASGIYVNESVLNNTVIQRNSIYACRFVGIIIDMKYPSSGNVIRNNLLYNNFAEQIRFSDWSSSVFVPSYNTIVKGNIFYCLQSTQICMSHIMFRNSSFSDFGNFDSNYFCNPYSEYVINKTMIYGTFATNNYNLSYWKSNFNEDLNSKSSLVSFSQYGVTDTLSSNLVINSNFNNNVNNWTTYPSGSYISHVNNPLLDAGSMKIRWTGVGNNESFTMSNNMSITQGNYYLLSFSCAGDQNGTFSVWGMGAGIQFFPKFFPKNYFSYSNTRKEYSIVSKADTTDLTAARLSFDLILPDSLFYLDNVNYFRVNVSKIDSSLKSKLFVNETDISKMFSLNGIAYKDLDGNSVTGSITLPQYSSKILVNDNSDLYQTLNLTAYTQGLYDPVSNTTVQDTFRVYLRNNYAPYAVVDSAKSFIGVNGNSYFYFKKAQNGINYYLDIRHRNSIETWSSNTIVFTDNTSNYNMSSSISQAYGNNLVLEGSKYCIYSGDINKDNIIDVGDISIVDNDAYNSLTGYVLSDVNGDLITDVSDISIISNNVDLNIVRITP
;
A
#
# COMPACT_ATOMS: atom_id res chain seq x y z
N MET A 1 -10.57 -85.72 -58.12
CA MET A 1 -11.27 -84.58 -57.50
C MET A 1 -11.48 -83.53 -58.58
N LYS A 2 -12.70 -83.01 -58.73
CA LYS A 2 -13.21 -82.33 -59.94
C LYS A 2 -12.49 -81.01 -60.28
N ILE A 3 -12.67 -80.60 -61.53
CA ILE A 3 -11.72 -79.96 -62.46
C ILE A 3 -12.08 -78.48 -62.75
N PHE A 4 -11.11 -77.76 -63.36
CA PHE A 4 -11.25 -76.70 -64.42
C PHE A 4 -11.40 -75.23 -63.94
N THR A 5 -10.74 -74.19 -64.48
CA THR A 5 -9.67 -74.00 -65.49
C THR A 5 -9.13 -72.56 -65.40
N CYS A 6 -7.95 -72.34 -65.96
CA CYS A 6 -7.35 -71.05 -66.27
C CYS A 6 -8.17 -70.22 -67.31
N LYS A 7 -8.26 -68.89 -67.13
CA LYS A 7 -8.49 -67.91 -68.21
C LYS A 7 -7.71 -66.61 -67.95
N LYS A 8 -6.98 -66.18 -68.98
CA LYS A 8 -6.27 -64.91 -69.15
C LYS A 8 -7.13 -63.69 -68.79
N LEU A 9 -6.51 -62.66 -68.20
CA LEU A 9 -6.95 -61.28 -68.39
C LEU A 9 -5.74 -60.36 -68.59
N ASN A 10 -5.83 -59.63 -69.70
CA ASN A 10 -4.84 -58.74 -70.28
C ASN A 10 -4.76 -57.41 -69.50
N ALA A 11 -3.54 -56.88 -69.43
CA ALA A 11 -3.19 -55.49 -69.72
C ALA A 11 -4.20 -54.38 -69.38
N ILE A 12 -4.30 -53.97 -68.11
CA ILE A 12 -4.58 -52.58 -67.69
C ILE A 12 -3.86 -52.36 -66.35
N ALA A 13 -2.55 -52.09 -66.35
CA ALA A 13 -1.80 -51.88 -65.09
C ALA A 13 -0.66 -50.83 -65.20
N PHE A 14 -0.71 -49.96 -66.21
CA PHE A 14 0.30 -48.89 -66.35
C PHE A 14 -0.28 -47.48 -66.52
N GLY A 15 -1.62 -47.34 -66.56
CA GLY A 15 -2.31 -46.06 -66.67
C GLY A 15 -2.75 -45.45 -65.33
N GLU A 16 -2.96 -46.25 -64.29
CA GLU A 16 -3.54 -45.77 -63.02
C GLU A 16 -2.48 -45.41 -61.96
N LEU A 17 -1.27 -45.97 -62.04
CA LEU A 17 -0.18 -45.66 -61.10
C LEU A 17 0.53 -44.32 -61.43
N ILE A 18 0.43 -43.84 -62.68
CA ILE A 18 0.94 -42.53 -63.11
C ILE A 18 -0.10 -41.42 -62.84
N LEU A 19 -1.38 -41.75 -62.66
CA LEU A 19 -2.44 -40.79 -62.34
C LEU A 19 -2.48 -40.40 -60.86
N MET A 20 -1.93 -41.22 -59.95
CA MET A 20 -1.79 -40.89 -58.51
C MET A 20 -0.53 -40.07 -58.18
N LEU A 21 0.43 -39.95 -59.10
CA LEU A 21 1.67 -39.18 -58.88
C LEU A 21 1.66 -37.76 -59.50
N LEU A 22 0.56 -37.34 -60.15
CA LEU A 22 0.46 -36.08 -60.89
C LEU A 22 -0.46 -35.01 -60.29
N ILE A 23 -0.94 -35.18 -59.04
CA ILE A 23 -1.63 -34.10 -58.30
C ILE A 23 -1.10 -34.03 -56.86
N SER A 24 0.19 -33.76 -56.70
CA SER A 24 0.65 -32.97 -55.55
C SER A 24 0.91 -31.56 -56.07
N LEU A 25 -0.17 -30.80 -56.25
CA LEU A 25 0.00 -29.35 -56.42
C LEU A 25 0.63 -28.86 -55.10
N PRO A 26 1.83 -28.24 -55.13
CA PRO A 26 2.31 -27.54 -53.96
C PRO A 26 1.26 -26.50 -53.59
N VAL A 27 0.63 -26.67 -52.43
CA VAL A 27 -0.23 -25.64 -51.84
C VAL A 27 0.73 -24.55 -51.37
N PHE A 28 1.07 -23.65 -52.29
CA PHE A 28 1.83 -22.46 -51.94
C PHE A 28 0.92 -21.51 -51.18
N SER A 29 1.36 -21.10 -49.99
CA SER A 29 0.82 -19.96 -49.26
C SER A 29 0.85 -18.71 -50.15
N ALA A 30 -0.30 -18.04 -50.31
CA ALA A 30 -0.39 -16.80 -51.07
C ALA A 30 -0.24 -15.56 -50.17
N ASN A 31 0.48 -14.55 -50.67
CA ASN A 31 0.62 -13.25 -50.00
C ASN A 31 -0.31 -12.23 -50.66
N TYR A 32 -1.28 -11.74 -49.92
CA TYR A 32 -2.17 -10.65 -50.29
C TYR A 32 -1.70 -9.34 -49.64
N TYR A 33 -1.56 -8.28 -50.42
CA TYR A 33 -1.03 -6.99 -49.98
C TYR A 33 -2.13 -5.92 -49.99
N VAL A 34 -2.17 -5.10 -48.94
CA VAL A 34 -3.13 -3.99 -48.78
C VAL A 34 -2.38 -2.71 -48.43
N ALA A 35 -2.62 -1.63 -49.19
CA ALA A 35 -1.98 -0.33 -49.00
C ALA A 35 -2.96 0.83 -49.25
N SER A 36 -2.84 1.92 -48.50
CA SER A 36 -3.74 3.10 -48.62
C SER A 36 -3.72 3.74 -50.02
N ASN A 37 -2.61 3.59 -50.74
CA ASN A 37 -2.41 4.04 -52.12
C ASN A 37 -2.67 2.94 -53.17
N GLY A 38 -3.20 1.78 -52.76
CA GLY A 38 -3.51 0.66 -53.64
C GLY A 38 -4.78 0.86 -54.49
N ASN A 39 -5.24 -0.22 -55.13
CA ASN A 39 -6.46 -0.25 -55.93
C ASN A 39 -7.21 -1.58 -55.74
N ASP A 40 -8.49 -1.53 -55.38
CA ASP A 40 -9.32 -2.72 -55.13
C ASP A 40 -9.68 -3.52 -56.41
N GLY A 41 -9.34 -2.99 -57.60
CA GLY A 41 -9.34 -3.72 -58.86
C GLY A 41 -8.09 -4.60 -59.07
N ASN A 42 -7.04 -4.45 -58.27
CA ASN A 42 -5.86 -5.31 -58.34
C ASN A 42 -6.18 -6.72 -57.82
N ASN A 43 -5.35 -7.71 -58.18
CA ASN A 43 -5.47 -9.07 -57.62
C ASN A 43 -4.92 -9.18 -56.18
N GLY A 44 -4.14 -8.20 -55.72
CA GLY A 44 -3.56 -8.14 -54.38
C GLY A 44 -2.33 -9.04 -54.18
N LEU A 45 -1.87 -9.79 -55.19
CA LEU A 45 -0.80 -10.80 -55.05
C LEU A 45 0.62 -10.25 -55.15
N SER A 46 0.78 -8.93 -55.29
CA SER A 46 2.08 -8.24 -55.33
C SER A 46 2.04 -6.95 -54.52
N SER A 47 3.13 -6.65 -53.81
CA SER A 47 3.29 -5.40 -53.06
C SER A 47 3.30 -4.14 -53.94
N SER A 48 3.57 -4.29 -55.25
CA SER A 48 3.46 -3.21 -56.24
C SER A 48 2.05 -2.99 -56.79
N SER A 49 1.15 -3.97 -56.59
CA SER A 49 -0.26 -3.90 -56.99
C SER A 49 -1.18 -4.34 -55.83
N PRO A 50 -1.13 -3.66 -54.68
CA PRO A 50 -1.91 -4.05 -53.50
C PRO A 50 -3.39 -3.65 -53.66
N TRP A 51 -4.26 -4.31 -52.90
CA TRP A 51 -5.61 -3.82 -52.62
C TRP A 51 -5.55 -2.52 -51.82
N LYS A 52 -6.66 -1.79 -51.78
CA LYS A 52 -6.77 -0.50 -51.09
C LYS A 52 -7.48 -0.58 -49.75
N THR A 53 -8.55 -1.39 -49.64
CA THR A 53 -9.48 -1.28 -48.52
C THR A 53 -9.72 -2.58 -47.75
N ILE A 54 -10.11 -2.46 -46.48
CA ILE A 54 -10.65 -3.57 -45.67
C ILE A 54 -11.90 -4.17 -46.32
N SER A 55 -12.73 -3.35 -46.99
CA SER A 55 -13.90 -3.84 -47.71
C SER A 55 -13.52 -4.88 -48.76
N LYS A 56 -12.41 -4.67 -49.48
CA LYS A 56 -11.90 -5.63 -50.44
C LYS A 56 -11.43 -6.91 -49.76
N VAL A 57 -10.66 -6.81 -48.66
CA VAL A 57 -10.23 -7.96 -47.85
C VAL A 57 -11.43 -8.82 -47.43
N ASN A 58 -12.48 -8.19 -46.88
CA ASN A 58 -13.70 -8.90 -46.46
C ASN A 58 -14.42 -9.56 -47.64
N SER A 59 -14.52 -8.89 -48.79
CA SER A 59 -15.16 -9.46 -49.98
C SER A 59 -14.37 -10.64 -50.59
N SER A 60 -13.06 -10.69 -50.36
CA SER A 60 -12.17 -11.77 -50.81
C SER A 60 -12.06 -12.91 -49.80
N MET A 61 -12.73 -12.86 -48.65
CA MET A 61 -12.54 -13.83 -47.57
C MET A 61 -12.72 -15.29 -48.02
N SER A 62 -13.62 -15.55 -48.96
CA SER A 62 -13.86 -16.90 -49.50
C SER A 62 -12.69 -17.49 -50.30
N THR A 63 -11.73 -16.68 -50.74
CA THR A 63 -10.59 -17.10 -51.56
C THR A 63 -9.36 -17.47 -50.74
N PHE A 64 -9.33 -17.16 -49.45
CA PHE A 64 -8.20 -17.47 -48.58
C PHE A 64 -8.16 -18.96 -48.24
N ASN A 65 -6.94 -19.51 -48.22
CA ASN A 65 -6.62 -20.89 -47.91
C ASN A 65 -5.71 -20.97 -46.68
N PRO A 66 -5.67 -22.11 -45.98
CA PRO A 66 -4.71 -22.34 -44.91
C PRO A 66 -3.27 -22.00 -45.32
N GLY A 67 -2.58 -21.21 -44.50
CA GLY A 67 -1.23 -20.73 -44.75
C GLY A 67 -1.15 -19.37 -45.44
N ASP A 68 -2.24 -18.81 -45.98
CA ASP A 68 -2.22 -17.50 -46.66
C ASP A 68 -1.89 -16.33 -45.71
N LEU A 69 -1.23 -15.31 -46.25
CA LEU A 69 -0.86 -14.08 -45.55
C LEU A 69 -1.63 -12.89 -46.12
N ILE A 70 -2.30 -12.13 -45.25
CA ILE A 70 -3.00 -10.90 -45.58
C ILE A 70 -2.23 -9.75 -44.89
N LEU A 71 -1.45 -9.02 -45.67
CA LEU A 71 -0.42 -8.09 -45.20
C LEU A 71 -0.81 -6.64 -45.47
N PHE A 72 -0.92 -5.85 -44.39
CA PHE A 72 -1.19 -4.42 -44.44
C PHE A 72 0.12 -3.62 -44.44
N ARG A 73 0.23 -2.59 -45.28
CA ARG A 73 1.46 -1.82 -45.41
C ARG A 73 1.70 -0.96 -44.17
N ARG A 74 2.89 -1.08 -43.59
CA ARG A 74 3.35 -0.23 -42.49
C ARG A 74 3.27 1.26 -42.85
N GLY A 75 2.91 2.08 -41.86
CA GLY A 75 2.66 3.52 -42.00
C GLY A 75 1.26 3.90 -42.50
N ASP A 76 0.45 2.96 -43.01
CA ASP A 76 -0.91 3.24 -43.49
C ASP A 76 -1.98 3.10 -42.39
N LYS A 77 -3.12 3.78 -42.61
CA LYS A 77 -4.33 3.65 -41.79
C LYS A 77 -5.50 3.12 -42.61
N PHE A 78 -6.27 2.19 -42.05
CA PHE A 78 -7.40 1.53 -42.69
C PHE A 78 -8.63 1.61 -41.79
N TYR A 79 -9.62 2.40 -42.20
CA TYR A 79 -10.89 2.51 -41.49
C TYR A 79 -11.83 1.36 -41.83
N GLY A 80 -12.30 0.60 -40.84
CA GLY A 80 -13.23 -0.51 -41.04
C GLY A 80 -13.13 -1.63 -40.02
N GLU A 81 -13.82 -2.73 -40.30
CA GLU A 81 -13.86 -3.95 -39.47
C GLU A 81 -13.43 -5.13 -40.35
N ILE A 82 -12.48 -5.96 -39.88
CA ILE A 82 -12.11 -7.20 -40.58
C ILE A 82 -12.99 -8.34 -40.06
N LYS A 83 -13.68 -9.03 -40.95
CA LYS A 83 -14.61 -10.12 -40.61
C LYS A 83 -14.11 -11.44 -41.16
N VAL A 84 -13.39 -12.19 -40.34
CA VAL A 84 -12.77 -13.45 -40.73
C VAL A 84 -13.81 -14.57 -40.72
N SER A 85 -13.99 -15.23 -41.85
CA SER A 85 -14.96 -16.33 -42.03
C SER A 85 -14.34 -17.60 -42.61
N LYS A 86 -13.02 -17.69 -42.65
CA LYS A 86 -12.25 -18.84 -43.11
C LYS A 86 -11.27 -19.27 -42.03
N SER A 87 -11.03 -20.57 -41.94
CA SER A 87 -10.10 -21.18 -41.01
C SER A 87 -8.80 -21.55 -41.71
N GLY A 88 -7.70 -21.47 -40.98
CA GLY A 88 -6.49 -22.18 -41.33
C GLY A 88 -6.55 -23.65 -40.87
N THR A 89 -5.37 -24.24 -40.72
CA THR A 89 -5.17 -25.51 -40.00
C THR A 89 -4.15 -25.29 -38.88
N THR A 90 -4.05 -26.22 -37.93
CA THR A 90 -3.08 -26.15 -36.84
C THR A 90 -1.63 -26.06 -37.32
N THR A 91 -1.33 -26.56 -38.51
CA THR A 91 0.00 -26.49 -39.16
C THR A 91 0.13 -25.36 -40.18
N SER A 92 -0.96 -24.67 -40.51
CA SER A 92 -0.99 -23.61 -41.55
C SER A 92 -2.10 -22.60 -41.24
N ASN A 93 -1.83 -21.72 -40.28
CA ASN A 93 -2.73 -20.63 -39.92
C ASN A 93 -2.92 -19.66 -41.09
N ILE A 94 -4.08 -19.01 -41.18
CA ILE A 94 -4.23 -17.79 -41.99
C ILE A 94 -3.71 -16.63 -41.16
N ILE A 95 -2.83 -15.81 -41.74
CA ILE A 95 -2.12 -14.75 -41.01
C ILE A 95 -2.57 -13.37 -41.48
N PHE A 96 -3.07 -12.55 -40.55
CA PHE A 96 -3.28 -11.12 -40.76
C PHE A 96 -2.10 -10.37 -40.16
N GLY A 97 -1.30 -9.72 -41.01
CA GLY A 97 0.01 -9.21 -40.67
C GLY A 97 0.36 -7.87 -41.32
N SER A 98 1.65 -7.52 -41.28
CA SER A 98 2.17 -6.30 -41.90
C SER A 98 3.31 -6.55 -42.90
N TYR A 99 3.55 -5.60 -43.80
CA TYR A 99 4.72 -5.57 -44.68
C TYR A 99 5.27 -4.15 -44.85
N GLY A 100 6.53 -4.03 -45.29
CA GLY A 100 7.21 -2.75 -45.47
C GLY A 100 7.89 -2.26 -44.18
N SER A 101 8.13 -0.95 -44.07
CA SER A 101 8.86 -0.33 -42.96
C SER A 101 8.07 0.83 -42.33
N GLY A 102 8.46 1.28 -41.13
CA GLY A 102 7.79 2.37 -40.40
C GLY A 102 6.88 1.89 -39.26
N ALA A 103 5.89 2.70 -38.88
CA ALA A 103 4.92 2.36 -37.84
C ALA A 103 4.04 1.16 -38.23
N LEU A 104 3.49 0.43 -37.25
CA LEU A 104 2.52 -0.65 -37.52
C LEU A 104 1.33 -0.11 -38.34
N PRO A 105 0.80 -0.87 -39.31
CA PRO A 105 -0.44 -0.49 -39.99
C PRO A 105 -1.58 -0.36 -38.98
N GLU A 106 -2.36 0.71 -39.08
CA GLU A 106 -3.45 1.01 -38.15
C GLU A 106 -4.79 0.54 -38.74
N ILE A 107 -5.39 -0.48 -38.13
CA ILE A 107 -6.80 -0.82 -38.31
C ILE A 107 -7.60 0.04 -37.32
N THR A 108 -8.42 0.95 -37.85
CA THR A 108 -9.08 1.97 -37.02
C THR A 108 -10.59 2.00 -37.17
N GLY A 109 -11.30 2.10 -36.05
CA GLY A 109 -12.72 2.42 -36.01
C GLY A 109 -12.99 3.89 -35.71
N ILE A 110 -11.95 4.73 -35.75
CA ILE A 110 -12.03 6.17 -35.49
C ILE A 110 -12.29 6.94 -36.78
N LYS A 111 -13.22 7.89 -36.72
CA LYS A 111 -13.58 8.78 -37.81
C LYS A 111 -13.51 10.24 -37.37
N SER A 112 -12.89 11.10 -38.18
CA SER A 112 -12.95 12.56 -37.97
C SER A 112 -14.37 13.07 -38.26
N ILE A 113 -14.88 13.93 -37.38
CA ILE A 113 -16.22 14.50 -37.46
C ILE A 113 -16.13 15.95 -37.95
N THR A 114 -16.81 16.22 -39.07
CA THR A 114 -16.87 17.53 -39.71
C THR A 114 -18.32 17.95 -39.94
N GLY A 115 -18.55 19.15 -40.52
CA GLY A 115 -19.90 19.63 -40.83
C GLY A 115 -20.66 20.14 -39.59
N TRP A 116 -19.95 20.69 -38.63
CA TRP A 116 -20.52 21.26 -37.40
C TRP A 116 -21.38 22.49 -37.70
N THR A 117 -22.56 22.52 -37.12
CA THR A 117 -23.50 23.66 -37.15
C THR A 117 -23.96 23.98 -35.73
N VAL A 118 -24.30 25.24 -35.46
CA VAL A 118 -24.78 25.65 -34.14
C VAL A 118 -26.10 24.94 -33.83
N HIS A 119 -26.23 24.36 -32.63
CA HIS A 119 -27.48 23.86 -32.10
C HIS A 119 -28.18 24.92 -31.23
N SER A 120 -27.50 25.39 -30.19
CA SER A 120 -27.95 26.43 -29.25
C SER A 120 -26.76 26.88 -28.40
N GLY A 121 -26.59 28.20 -28.19
CA GLY A 121 -25.45 28.73 -27.44
C GLY A 121 -24.11 28.22 -27.99
N ASN A 122 -23.29 27.65 -27.10
CA ASN A 122 -21.99 27.05 -27.42
C ASN A 122 -22.06 25.55 -27.78
N ILE A 123 -23.27 25.00 -27.93
CA ILE A 123 -23.49 23.61 -28.33
C ILE A 123 -23.61 23.55 -29.84
N TYR A 124 -22.80 22.69 -30.45
CA TYR A 124 -22.80 22.42 -31.88
C TYR A 124 -23.29 21.01 -32.15
N LYS A 125 -23.73 20.75 -33.38
CA LYS A 125 -24.14 19.43 -33.86
C LYS A 125 -23.59 19.10 -35.24
N ALA A 126 -23.31 17.83 -35.47
CA ALA A 126 -22.88 17.27 -36.76
C ALA A 126 -23.68 15.99 -37.09
N THR A 127 -23.90 15.73 -38.38
CA THR A 127 -24.55 14.49 -38.83
C THR A 127 -23.55 13.34 -38.80
N VAL A 128 -23.89 12.27 -38.08
CA VAL A 128 -23.11 11.04 -37.99
C VAL A 128 -24.07 9.86 -38.09
N SER A 129 -23.98 9.10 -39.19
CA SER A 129 -24.86 7.95 -39.45
C SER A 129 -24.46 6.69 -38.69
N ASP A 130 -23.16 6.53 -38.43
CA ASP A 130 -22.65 5.42 -37.60
C ASP A 130 -22.96 5.69 -36.12
N THR A 131 -23.16 4.65 -35.32
CA THR A 131 -23.33 4.82 -33.88
C THR A 131 -22.02 5.24 -33.22
N VAL A 132 -22.04 6.33 -32.45
CA VAL A 132 -20.89 6.86 -31.70
C VAL A 132 -20.90 6.32 -30.28
N SER A 133 -19.74 5.96 -29.74
CA SER A 133 -19.61 5.61 -28.32
C SER A 133 -18.50 6.35 -27.56
N GLN A 134 -17.54 6.92 -28.28
CA GLN A 134 -16.50 7.77 -27.70
C GLN A 134 -16.28 8.96 -28.62
N VAL A 135 -16.03 10.13 -28.03
CA VAL A 135 -15.62 11.36 -28.72
C VAL A 135 -14.29 11.79 -28.13
N MET A 136 -13.35 12.18 -29.00
CA MET A 136 -12.06 12.68 -28.60
C MET A 136 -11.75 14.00 -29.29
N ILE A 137 -11.02 14.85 -28.57
CA ILE A 137 -10.44 16.08 -29.11
C ILE A 137 -8.96 16.05 -28.77
N SER A 138 -8.10 16.06 -29.80
CA SER A 138 -6.65 15.95 -29.63
C SER A 138 -6.25 14.76 -28.74
N GLU A 139 -6.80 13.58 -29.01
CA GLU A 139 -6.61 12.32 -28.26
C GLU A 139 -7.16 12.29 -26.81
N LYS A 140 -7.69 13.40 -26.29
CA LYS A 140 -8.37 13.43 -24.98
C LYS A 140 -9.80 12.94 -25.12
N LEU A 141 -10.20 11.98 -24.28
CA LEU A 141 -11.58 11.48 -24.22
C LEU A 141 -12.51 12.57 -23.64
N MET A 142 -13.63 12.83 -24.32
CA MET A 142 -14.67 13.75 -23.90
C MET A 142 -15.75 13.04 -23.08
N THR A 143 -16.41 13.77 -22.18
CA THR A 143 -17.39 13.23 -21.22
C THR A 143 -18.76 13.10 -21.89
N ILE A 144 -19.49 12.01 -21.63
CA ILE A 144 -20.89 11.94 -22.07
C ILE A 144 -21.66 12.92 -21.19
N ALA A 145 -22.49 13.77 -21.80
CA ALA A 145 -23.34 14.75 -21.11
C ALA A 145 -24.04 14.12 -19.90
N ARG A 146 -23.76 14.65 -18.70
CA ARG A 146 -24.10 14.00 -17.44
C ARG A 146 -24.52 14.98 -16.35
N TYR A 147 -25.27 14.48 -15.37
CA TYR A 147 -25.61 15.19 -14.13
C TYR A 147 -25.30 14.31 -12.90
N PRO A 148 -24.57 14.84 -11.90
CA PRO A 148 -23.84 16.09 -11.94
C PRO A 148 -22.67 16.01 -12.93
N ASN A 149 -22.18 17.17 -13.35
CA ASN A 149 -21.14 17.29 -14.39
C ASN A 149 -19.82 16.65 -13.96
N THR A 150 -19.59 16.55 -12.64
CA THR A 150 -18.45 15.86 -12.02
C THR A 150 -18.88 15.14 -10.74
N GLY A 151 -18.16 14.08 -10.34
CA GLY A 151 -18.41 13.38 -9.09
C GLY A 151 -19.70 12.54 -9.09
N PHE A 152 -20.21 12.22 -7.90
CA PHE A 152 -21.37 11.35 -7.70
C PHE A 152 -22.36 11.99 -6.72
N LEU A 153 -23.64 11.79 -6.98
CA LEU A 153 -24.69 11.96 -5.96
C LEU A 153 -24.75 10.70 -5.09
N LYS A 154 -25.45 10.77 -3.95
CA LYS A 154 -25.60 9.65 -3.02
C LYS A 154 -27.07 9.32 -2.82
N ILE A 155 -27.38 8.04 -2.83
CA ILE A 155 -28.75 7.55 -2.68
C ILE A 155 -29.21 7.70 -1.23
N ASP A 156 -30.40 8.26 -1.01
CA ASP A 156 -31.01 8.33 0.32
C ASP A 156 -31.66 7.00 0.72
N ALA A 157 -32.45 6.41 -0.18
CA ALA A 157 -33.14 5.14 0.06
C ALA A 157 -33.35 4.33 -1.22
N GLY A 158 -33.06 3.03 -1.18
CA GLY A 158 -33.32 2.12 -2.30
C GLY A 158 -34.76 1.63 -2.38
N ASN A 159 -35.20 1.26 -3.58
CA ASN A 159 -36.48 0.58 -3.83
C ASN A 159 -36.24 -0.80 -4.45
N GLY A 160 -35.67 -1.71 -3.64
CA GLY A 160 -35.24 -3.03 -4.07
C GLY A 160 -34.25 -2.93 -5.23
N ASN A 161 -34.49 -3.71 -6.29
CA ASN A 161 -33.66 -3.71 -7.50
C ASN A 161 -34.18 -2.78 -8.60
N THR A 162 -35.25 -2.02 -8.35
CA THR A 162 -36.01 -1.33 -9.41
C THR A 162 -35.77 0.17 -9.47
N GLY A 163 -35.08 0.74 -8.49
CA GLY A 163 -34.87 2.17 -8.41
C GLY A 163 -34.49 2.63 -7.01
N PHE A 164 -34.59 3.93 -6.78
CA PHE A 164 -34.27 4.56 -5.51
C PHE A 164 -34.94 5.93 -5.37
N TYR A 165 -34.82 6.51 -4.19
CA TYR A 165 -35.22 7.86 -3.84
C TYR A 165 -33.99 8.65 -3.39
N ASP A 166 -33.91 9.91 -3.83
CA ASP A 166 -32.93 10.90 -3.39
C ASP A 166 -33.60 12.29 -3.36
N ALA A 167 -33.62 12.92 -2.19
CA ALA A 167 -34.23 14.24 -1.98
C ALA A 167 -33.46 15.39 -2.65
N ALA A 168 -32.17 15.19 -2.97
CA ALA A 168 -31.35 16.18 -3.68
C ALA A 168 -31.77 16.33 -5.16
N LEU A 169 -32.52 15.38 -5.71
CA LEU A 169 -33.07 15.45 -7.06
C LEU A 169 -34.36 16.30 -7.10
N ASN A 170 -34.20 17.61 -7.28
CA ASN A 170 -35.28 18.59 -7.28
C ASN A 170 -35.77 19.01 -8.68
N GLN A 171 -35.31 18.34 -9.74
CA GLN A 171 -35.73 18.61 -11.11
C GLN A 171 -37.21 18.26 -11.33
N SER A 172 -37.82 18.82 -12.37
CA SER A 172 -39.22 18.54 -12.73
C SER A 172 -39.44 17.06 -13.06
N SER A 173 -40.65 16.54 -12.82
CA SER A 173 -41.02 15.18 -13.21
C SER A 173 -40.70 14.92 -14.69
N GLY A 174 -40.14 13.75 -14.98
CA GLY A 174 -39.71 13.35 -16.32
C GLY A 174 -38.34 13.87 -16.75
N TYR A 175 -37.67 14.73 -15.97
CA TYR A 175 -36.39 15.34 -16.35
C TYR A 175 -35.30 14.31 -16.70
N PHE A 176 -35.22 13.20 -15.96
CA PHE A 176 -34.26 12.13 -16.23
C PHE A 176 -34.82 10.97 -17.09
N ASN A 177 -36.09 10.99 -17.49
CA ASN A 177 -36.64 9.87 -18.28
C ASN A 177 -35.85 9.66 -19.59
N GLY A 178 -35.46 8.42 -19.85
CA GLY A 178 -34.65 8.03 -21.01
C GLY A 178 -33.15 8.28 -20.87
N SER A 179 -32.67 8.93 -19.80
CA SER A 179 -31.24 8.97 -19.49
C SER A 179 -30.77 7.60 -18.98
N VAL A 180 -29.45 7.41 -18.88
CA VAL A 180 -28.86 6.23 -18.24
C VAL A 180 -28.34 6.63 -16.87
N CYS A 181 -28.79 5.93 -15.83
CA CYS A 181 -28.23 6.02 -14.50
C CYS A 181 -27.05 5.05 -14.38
N LYS A 182 -25.89 5.58 -13.99
CA LYS A 182 -24.69 4.83 -13.63
C LYS A 182 -24.67 4.71 -12.12
N VAL A 183 -25.02 3.54 -11.61
CA VAL A 183 -25.23 3.31 -10.18
C VAL A 183 -24.26 2.27 -9.66
N ARG A 184 -23.57 2.57 -8.56
CA ARG A 184 -22.83 1.55 -7.81
C ARG A 184 -23.81 0.79 -6.94
N THR A 185 -23.91 -0.52 -7.13
CA THR A 185 -24.88 -1.34 -6.36
C THR A 185 -24.21 -2.08 -5.22
N ILE A 186 -22.91 -2.39 -5.37
CA ILE A 186 -22.02 -2.99 -4.36
C ILE A 186 -20.57 -2.53 -4.61
N ASN A 187 -19.65 -2.87 -3.71
CA ASN A 187 -18.26 -2.39 -3.75
C ASN A 187 -17.51 -2.72 -5.04
N TRP A 188 -17.80 -3.85 -5.68
CA TRP A 188 -17.11 -4.32 -6.88
C TRP A 188 -17.92 -4.20 -8.18
N ILE A 189 -19.07 -3.51 -8.19
CA ILE A 189 -19.94 -3.43 -9.38
C ILE A 189 -20.52 -2.03 -9.58
N TYR A 190 -20.41 -1.54 -10.83
CA TYR A 190 -21.29 -0.52 -11.38
C TYR A 190 -22.29 -1.15 -12.35
N GLU A 191 -23.49 -0.60 -12.38
CA GLU A 191 -24.54 -0.99 -13.32
C GLU A 191 -25.05 0.21 -14.12
N LYS A 192 -25.53 -0.05 -15.33
CA LYS A 192 -26.05 0.93 -16.28
C LYS A 192 -27.56 0.70 -16.44
N LYS A 193 -28.40 1.57 -15.87
CA LYS A 193 -29.86 1.40 -15.91
C LYS A 193 -30.54 2.57 -16.58
N THR A 194 -31.33 2.30 -17.62
CA THR A 194 -32.16 3.34 -18.24
C THR A 194 -33.25 3.77 -17.27
N VAL A 195 -33.47 5.07 -17.12
CA VAL A 195 -34.52 5.63 -16.26
C VAL A 195 -35.85 5.60 -17.00
N SER A 196 -36.81 4.83 -16.51
CA SER A 196 -38.16 4.73 -17.07
C SER A 196 -39.07 5.86 -16.57
N SER A 197 -38.93 6.24 -15.29
CA SER A 197 -39.71 7.29 -14.66
C SER A 197 -38.89 8.02 -13.61
N PHE A 198 -39.06 9.35 -13.54
CA PHE A 198 -38.55 10.22 -12.51
C PHE A 198 -39.65 11.18 -12.04
N SER A 199 -39.93 11.20 -10.73
CA SER A 199 -40.88 12.14 -10.13
C SER A 199 -40.62 12.34 -8.64
N GLY A 200 -40.47 13.61 -8.22
CA GLY A 200 -40.31 13.99 -6.82
C GLY A 200 -39.20 13.21 -6.09
N GLY A 201 -37.99 13.18 -6.67
CA GLY A 201 -36.84 12.45 -6.14
C GLY A 201 -36.83 10.94 -6.38
N ASN A 202 -37.95 10.35 -6.81
CA ASN A 202 -38.03 8.91 -7.09
C ASN A 202 -37.53 8.62 -8.51
N VAL A 203 -36.58 7.71 -8.62
CA VAL A 203 -36.02 7.18 -9.87
C VAL A 203 -36.46 5.74 -10.01
N THR A 204 -37.04 5.38 -11.15
CA THR A 204 -37.39 4.00 -11.52
C THR A 204 -36.63 3.58 -12.76
N PHE A 205 -36.09 2.37 -12.74
CA PHE A 205 -35.35 1.78 -13.85
C PHE A 205 -36.27 1.02 -14.79
N SER A 206 -35.89 0.95 -16.07
CA SER A 206 -36.57 0.13 -17.08
C SER A 206 -36.34 -1.37 -16.88
N THR A 207 -35.24 -1.74 -16.22
CA THR A 207 -34.87 -3.13 -15.89
C THR A 207 -34.30 -3.19 -14.48
N SER A 208 -34.47 -4.33 -13.81
CA SER A 208 -33.91 -4.53 -12.48
C SER A 208 -32.37 -4.52 -12.50
N SER A 209 -31.77 -3.99 -11.43
CA SER A 209 -30.37 -4.20 -11.10
C SER A 209 -30.11 -5.64 -10.64
N MET A 210 -28.86 -6.09 -10.78
CA MET A 210 -28.44 -7.40 -10.28
C MET A 210 -28.48 -7.46 -8.76
N ASN A 211 -28.08 -6.37 -8.10
CA ASN A 211 -28.08 -6.24 -6.65
C ASN A 211 -29.12 -5.20 -6.19
N PRO A 212 -29.70 -5.35 -4.99
CA PRO A 212 -30.54 -4.32 -4.41
C PRO A 212 -29.80 -2.98 -4.37
N ILE A 213 -30.52 -1.90 -4.68
CA ILE A 213 -29.99 -0.55 -4.53
C ILE A 213 -30.05 -0.19 -3.05
N LEU A 214 -28.93 0.29 -2.50
CA LEU A 214 -28.80 0.62 -1.08
C LEU A 214 -28.42 2.08 -0.89
N ALA A 215 -28.78 2.63 0.28
CA ALA A 215 -28.44 3.99 0.66
C ALA A 215 -26.91 4.23 0.69
N ASN A 216 -26.51 5.48 0.54
CA ASN A 216 -25.13 5.98 0.56
C ASN A 216 -24.22 5.55 -0.61
N TYR A 217 -24.64 4.61 -1.46
CA TYR A 217 -23.92 4.34 -2.70
C TYR A 217 -24.08 5.50 -3.70
N GLY A 218 -23.04 5.68 -4.51
CA GLY A 218 -22.94 6.79 -5.46
C GLY A 218 -23.55 6.49 -6.82
N TYR A 219 -24.09 7.52 -7.46
CA TYR A 219 -24.63 7.44 -8.81
C TYR A 219 -24.52 8.76 -9.58
N TYR A 220 -24.74 8.70 -10.90
CA TYR A 220 -24.96 9.87 -11.76
C TYR A 220 -25.84 9.49 -12.96
N PHE A 221 -26.41 10.48 -13.64
CA PHE A 221 -27.15 10.29 -14.89
C PHE A 221 -26.31 10.75 -16.08
N ASP A 222 -26.33 10.04 -17.19
CA ASP A 222 -25.72 10.46 -18.45
C ASP A 222 -26.63 10.14 -19.65
N ASN A 223 -26.12 10.40 -20.84
CA ASN A 223 -26.74 9.99 -22.11
C ASN A 223 -28.10 10.65 -22.38
N LYS A 224 -28.22 11.97 -22.17
CA LYS A 224 -29.40 12.76 -22.54
C LYS A 224 -29.02 14.18 -22.94
N LEU A 225 -29.58 14.68 -24.05
CA LEU A 225 -29.25 16.01 -24.59
C LEU A 225 -29.47 17.16 -23.59
N SER A 226 -30.51 17.07 -22.75
CA SER A 226 -30.79 18.12 -21.75
C SER A 226 -29.77 18.18 -20.61
N LEU A 227 -28.86 17.21 -20.52
CA LEU A 227 -27.73 17.21 -19.59
C LEU A 227 -26.46 17.81 -20.20
N LEU A 228 -26.48 18.18 -21.50
CA LEU A 228 -25.33 18.77 -22.18
C LEU A 228 -25.28 20.26 -21.85
N ASP A 229 -24.51 20.62 -20.84
CA ASP A 229 -24.49 21.99 -20.32
C ASP A 229 -23.10 22.55 -20.03
N THR A 230 -22.07 21.70 -20.06
CA THR A 230 -20.69 22.09 -19.72
C THR A 230 -19.71 21.76 -20.83
N GLU A 231 -18.63 22.53 -20.93
CA GLU A 231 -17.57 22.29 -21.90
C GLU A 231 -16.91 20.90 -21.74
N GLY A 232 -16.57 20.28 -22.87
CA GLY A 232 -16.01 18.94 -22.91
C GLY A 232 -17.05 17.80 -22.88
N GLU A 233 -18.34 18.14 -22.83
CA GLU A 233 -19.43 17.16 -22.88
C GLU A 233 -19.99 16.92 -24.28
N TRP A 234 -20.51 15.73 -24.54
CA TRP A 234 -21.16 15.36 -25.80
C TRP A 234 -22.38 14.45 -25.60
N PHE A 235 -23.28 14.44 -26.58
CA PHE A 235 -24.44 13.54 -26.64
C PHE A 235 -24.65 13.05 -28.08
N TYR A 236 -24.89 11.75 -28.26
CA TYR A 236 -25.24 11.19 -29.57
C TYR A 236 -26.71 10.80 -29.63
N ASP A 237 -27.48 11.54 -30.43
CA ASP A 237 -28.85 11.20 -30.76
C ASP A 237 -28.85 10.15 -31.87
N LYS A 238 -28.91 8.88 -31.46
CA LYS A 238 -28.94 7.74 -32.38
C LYS A 238 -30.15 7.76 -33.31
N ALA A 239 -31.30 8.24 -32.85
CA ALA A 239 -32.52 8.28 -33.66
C ALA A 239 -32.42 9.34 -34.76
N ALA A 240 -31.84 10.50 -34.44
CA ALA A 240 -31.62 11.57 -35.41
C ALA A 240 -30.33 11.42 -36.23
N GLY A 241 -29.41 10.53 -35.85
CA GLY A 241 -28.08 10.41 -36.46
C GLY A 241 -27.24 11.67 -36.26
N LYS A 242 -27.29 12.26 -35.06
CA LYS A 242 -26.63 13.55 -34.75
C LYS A 242 -25.76 13.46 -33.52
N LEU A 243 -24.52 13.95 -33.64
CA LEU A 243 -23.62 14.17 -32.52
C LEU A 243 -23.71 15.63 -32.08
N TYR A 244 -23.96 15.86 -30.80
CA TYR A 244 -23.95 17.16 -30.15
C TYR A 244 -22.72 17.29 -29.26
N LEU A 245 -22.08 18.46 -29.24
CA LEU A 245 -20.83 18.71 -28.52
C LEU A 245 -20.80 20.14 -28.00
N TYR A 246 -20.49 20.31 -26.72
CA TYR A 246 -19.99 21.56 -26.17
C TYR A 246 -18.46 21.45 -26.13
N ALA A 247 -17.78 22.04 -27.11
CA ALA A 247 -16.32 21.94 -27.18
C ALA A 247 -15.63 22.74 -26.06
N PRO A 248 -14.44 22.29 -25.58
CA PRO A 248 -13.59 23.05 -24.68
C PRO A 248 -13.36 24.49 -25.14
N GLY A 249 -13.50 25.46 -24.24
CA GLY A 249 -13.40 26.89 -24.54
C GLY A 249 -14.62 27.47 -25.26
N GLY A 250 -15.69 26.71 -25.44
CA GLY A 250 -16.91 27.14 -26.14
C GLY A 250 -16.70 27.49 -27.62
N VAL A 251 -15.62 27.01 -28.22
CA VAL A 251 -15.27 27.30 -29.61
C VAL A 251 -16.08 26.44 -30.59
N ASN A 252 -16.11 26.84 -31.85
CA ASN A 252 -16.67 26.01 -32.92
C ASN A 252 -15.85 24.72 -33.06
N PRO A 253 -16.43 23.51 -32.89
CA PRO A 253 -15.68 22.26 -33.01
C PRO A 253 -15.08 22.03 -34.41
N GLY A 254 -15.57 22.71 -35.44
CA GLY A 254 -14.98 22.68 -36.78
C GLY A 254 -13.56 23.26 -36.86
N THR A 255 -13.09 23.98 -35.83
CA THR A 255 -11.70 24.44 -35.73
C THR A 255 -10.81 23.47 -34.95
N LEU A 256 -11.37 22.36 -34.46
CA LEU A 256 -10.68 21.35 -33.66
C LEU A 256 -10.60 20.02 -34.43
N ASN A 257 -9.64 19.17 -34.05
CA ASN A 257 -9.63 17.78 -34.50
C ASN A 257 -10.59 16.95 -33.63
N VAL A 258 -11.86 16.90 -34.01
CA VAL A 258 -12.87 16.06 -33.33
C VAL A 258 -12.95 14.70 -34.00
N GLU A 259 -12.75 13.66 -33.20
CA GLU A 259 -12.75 12.27 -33.63
C GLU A 259 -13.81 11.48 -32.85
N ALA A 260 -14.38 10.45 -33.48
CA ALA A 260 -15.36 9.58 -32.85
C ALA A 260 -15.10 8.10 -33.17
N VAL A 261 -15.33 7.23 -32.19
CA VAL A 261 -15.33 5.76 -32.39
C VAL A 261 -16.69 5.32 -32.91
N THR A 262 -16.70 4.64 -34.07
CA THR A 262 -17.93 4.31 -34.81
C THR A 262 -18.08 2.84 -35.19
N LYS A 263 -16.99 2.06 -35.17
CA LYS A 263 -16.98 0.65 -35.61
C LYS A 263 -17.01 -0.33 -34.44
N LEU A 264 -17.62 -1.49 -34.67
CA LEU A 264 -17.90 -2.44 -33.59
C LEU A 264 -16.64 -3.20 -33.15
N ASN A 265 -15.98 -3.88 -34.08
CA ASN A 265 -14.79 -4.70 -33.81
C ASN A 265 -13.64 -4.36 -34.75
N GLY A 266 -12.40 -4.48 -34.27
CA GLY A 266 -11.23 -4.39 -35.13
C GLY A 266 -11.11 -5.60 -36.04
N ILE A 267 -10.89 -6.77 -35.42
CA ILE A 267 -10.87 -8.06 -36.10
C ILE A 267 -11.86 -8.99 -35.41
N TYR A 268 -12.89 -9.37 -36.14
CA TYR A 268 -13.93 -10.30 -35.70
C TYR A 268 -13.75 -11.66 -36.36
N LEU A 269 -13.49 -12.68 -35.55
CA LEU A 269 -13.40 -14.08 -35.97
C LEU A 269 -14.78 -14.70 -35.82
N ASN A 270 -15.42 -15.04 -36.95
CA ASN A 270 -16.76 -15.61 -36.96
C ASN A 270 -16.84 -16.93 -36.18
N ILE A 271 -18.06 -17.31 -35.83
CA ILE A 271 -18.36 -18.62 -35.24
C ILE A 271 -17.77 -19.75 -36.11
N ASN A 272 -17.16 -20.74 -35.47
CA ASN A 272 -16.49 -21.91 -36.08
C ASN A 272 -15.22 -21.61 -36.90
N VAL A 273 -14.67 -20.39 -36.80
CA VAL A 273 -13.32 -20.11 -37.32
C VAL A 273 -12.29 -20.68 -36.36
N ALA A 274 -11.17 -21.18 -36.90
CA ALA A 274 -10.04 -21.69 -36.13
C ALA A 274 -8.72 -21.40 -36.87
N SER A 275 -7.61 -21.48 -36.15
CA SER A 275 -6.27 -21.40 -36.74
C SER A 275 -6.01 -20.09 -37.49
N ILE A 276 -6.07 -18.98 -36.74
CA ILE A 276 -5.84 -17.62 -37.22
C ILE A 276 -4.73 -16.96 -36.40
N THR A 277 -3.78 -16.32 -37.08
CA THR A 277 -2.76 -15.49 -36.45
C THR A 277 -2.99 -14.03 -36.81
N ILE A 278 -2.99 -13.17 -35.81
CA ILE A 278 -3.03 -11.71 -35.94
C ILE A 278 -1.72 -11.20 -35.38
N GLN A 279 -0.93 -10.48 -36.19
CA GLN A 279 0.38 -10.03 -35.77
C GLN A 279 0.82 -8.70 -36.35
N ASP A 280 1.65 -7.98 -35.61
CA ASP A 280 2.32 -6.77 -36.11
C ASP A 280 1.33 -5.70 -36.62
N LEU A 281 0.19 -5.55 -35.95
CA LEU A 281 -0.86 -4.56 -36.27
C LEU A 281 -1.07 -3.57 -35.12
N LYS A 282 -1.51 -2.36 -35.45
CA LYS A 282 -2.13 -1.44 -34.50
C LYS A 282 -3.65 -1.48 -34.68
N ILE A 283 -4.40 -1.75 -33.62
CA ILE A 283 -5.87 -1.86 -33.63
C ILE A 283 -6.41 -0.80 -32.68
N LYS A 284 -7.01 0.27 -33.23
CA LYS A 284 -7.37 1.47 -32.45
C LYS A 284 -8.84 1.86 -32.61
N GLY A 285 -9.53 2.06 -31.48
CA GLY A 285 -10.85 2.71 -31.46
C GLY A 285 -12.01 1.82 -31.91
N PHE A 286 -12.52 0.95 -31.04
CA PHE A 286 -13.66 0.08 -31.33
C PHE A 286 -14.64 -0.01 -30.15
N ARG A 287 -15.91 -0.27 -30.46
CA ARG A 287 -17.03 -0.22 -29.50
C ARG A 287 -17.24 -1.51 -28.71
N GLU A 288 -16.90 -2.65 -29.29
CA GLU A 288 -16.97 -3.96 -28.62
C GLU A 288 -15.53 -4.43 -28.37
N SER A 289 -14.86 -4.98 -29.38
CA SER A 289 -13.54 -5.61 -29.17
C SER A 289 -12.45 -5.11 -30.13
N GLY A 290 -11.20 -5.08 -29.69
CA GLY A 290 -10.06 -4.97 -30.59
C GLY A 290 -9.95 -6.22 -31.45
N VAL A 291 -9.84 -7.38 -30.79
CA VAL A 291 -9.91 -8.71 -31.42
C VAL A 291 -10.97 -9.55 -30.72
N ASP A 292 -11.86 -10.16 -31.49
CA ASP A 292 -12.94 -11.00 -30.96
C ASP A 292 -12.95 -12.38 -31.62
N GLY A 293 -12.85 -13.43 -30.82
CA GLY A 293 -12.98 -14.82 -31.25
C GLY A 293 -13.74 -15.63 -30.20
N TYR A 294 -15.03 -15.33 -30.05
CA TYR A 294 -15.86 -15.92 -28.98
C TYR A 294 -16.09 -17.44 -29.09
N THR A 295 -15.92 -18.06 -30.26
CA THR A 295 -16.04 -19.52 -30.43
C THR A 295 -15.05 -19.99 -31.48
N GLY A 296 -13.83 -20.33 -31.06
CA GLY A 296 -12.80 -20.83 -31.95
C GLY A 296 -11.52 -21.23 -31.23
N ASN A 297 -10.69 -22.02 -31.90
CA ASN A 297 -9.50 -22.64 -31.33
C ASN A 297 -8.25 -22.26 -32.13
N ASN A 298 -7.09 -22.39 -31.50
CA ASN A 298 -5.78 -22.15 -32.12
C ASN A 298 -5.65 -20.72 -32.69
N PHE A 299 -6.14 -19.72 -31.96
CA PHE A 299 -5.93 -18.32 -32.29
C PHE A 299 -4.63 -17.80 -31.69
N THR A 300 -3.93 -16.94 -32.43
CA THR A 300 -2.74 -16.26 -31.95
C THR A 300 -2.88 -14.75 -32.15
N VAL A 301 -2.64 -13.96 -31.10
CA VAL A 301 -2.47 -12.50 -31.20
C VAL A 301 -1.09 -12.14 -30.65
N GLN A 302 -0.22 -11.61 -31.50
CA GLN A 302 1.15 -11.30 -31.11
C GLN A 302 1.68 -9.96 -31.62
N ARG A 303 2.54 -9.30 -30.85
CA ARG A 303 3.22 -8.05 -31.25
C ARG A 303 2.28 -6.96 -31.78
N CYS A 304 1.07 -6.89 -31.26
CA CYS A 304 0.07 -5.89 -31.63
C CYS A 304 0.02 -4.74 -30.62
N ASN A 305 -0.34 -3.54 -31.09
CA ASN A 305 -0.77 -2.43 -30.22
C ASN A 305 -2.29 -2.31 -30.31
N ILE A 306 -3.00 -2.60 -29.23
CA ILE A 306 -4.46 -2.53 -29.13
C ILE A 306 -4.82 -1.39 -28.19
N SER A 307 -5.51 -0.37 -28.69
CA SER A 307 -5.78 0.81 -27.89
C SER A 307 -7.15 1.45 -28.11
N ARG A 308 -7.64 2.18 -27.11
CA ARG A 308 -8.91 2.92 -27.16
C ARG A 308 -10.10 2.04 -27.47
N ILE A 309 -10.19 0.92 -26.78
CA ILE A 309 -11.32 0.00 -26.93
C ILE A 309 -12.34 0.27 -25.83
N GLU A 310 -13.62 0.26 -26.18
CA GLU A 310 -14.67 0.48 -25.19
C GLU A 310 -14.87 -0.74 -24.28
N ARG A 311 -14.99 -1.96 -24.82
CA ARG A 311 -15.37 -3.13 -24.02
C ARG A 311 -14.26 -4.16 -23.79
N TYR A 312 -13.66 -4.71 -24.85
CA TYR A 312 -12.65 -5.78 -24.72
C TYR A 312 -11.42 -5.51 -25.57
N GLY A 313 -10.22 -5.52 -24.99
CA GLY A 313 -9.01 -5.51 -25.83
C GLY A 313 -8.97 -6.74 -26.74
N ILE A 314 -8.95 -7.92 -26.10
CA ILE A 314 -9.03 -9.23 -26.76
C ILE A 314 -10.05 -10.10 -26.02
N ARG A 315 -10.96 -10.74 -26.76
CA ARG A 315 -11.90 -11.73 -26.22
C ARG A 315 -11.80 -13.06 -26.95
N PHE A 316 -11.45 -14.14 -26.24
CA PHE A 316 -11.40 -15.49 -26.80
C PHE A 316 -12.09 -16.52 -25.92
N ASN A 317 -12.90 -17.41 -26.52
CA ASN A 317 -13.27 -18.66 -25.86
C ASN A 317 -12.92 -19.85 -26.76
N GLY A 318 -12.14 -20.76 -26.19
CA GLY A 318 -11.80 -22.01 -26.85
C GLY A 318 -10.51 -22.61 -26.32
N ILE A 319 -9.90 -23.43 -27.16
CA ILE A 319 -8.76 -24.28 -26.83
C ILE A 319 -7.51 -23.79 -27.59
N ASP A 320 -6.35 -23.90 -26.95
CA ASP A 320 -5.03 -23.62 -27.55
C ASP A 320 -4.90 -22.19 -28.11
N ASN A 321 -5.47 -21.20 -27.42
CA ASN A 321 -5.35 -19.80 -27.82
C ASN A 321 -4.13 -19.15 -27.16
N SER A 322 -3.36 -18.38 -27.93
CA SER A 322 -2.13 -17.70 -27.49
C SER A 322 -2.21 -16.19 -27.67
N ILE A 323 -1.86 -15.44 -26.62
CA ILE A 323 -1.82 -13.97 -26.63
C ILE A 323 -0.49 -13.52 -26.04
N PHE A 324 0.43 -13.01 -26.85
CA PHE A 324 1.75 -12.63 -26.34
C PHE A 324 2.44 -11.43 -26.98
N ASP A 325 3.32 -10.79 -26.22
CA ASP A 325 4.10 -9.61 -26.64
C ASP A 325 3.23 -8.45 -27.16
N ASN A 326 2.00 -8.30 -26.65
CA ASN A 326 1.10 -7.21 -27.06
C ASN A 326 1.19 -6.02 -26.10
N VAL A 327 0.90 -4.83 -26.62
CA VAL A 327 0.61 -3.63 -25.83
C VAL A 327 -0.89 -3.40 -25.89
N ILE A 328 -1.58 -3.44 -24.75
CA ILE A 328 -3.02 -3.22 -24.64
C ILE A 328 -3.28 -2.06 -23.69
N GLU A 329 -3.81 -0.95 -24.19
CA GLU A 329 -3.94 0.27 -23.41
C GLU A 329 -5.23 1.06 -23.65
N ASP A 330 -5.62 1.87 -22.67
CA ASP A 330 -6.82 2.72 -22.74
C ASP A 330 -8.08 1.92 -23.09
N VAL A 331 -8.25 0.74 -22.47
CA VAL A 331 -9.48 -0.03 -22.58
C VAL A 331 -10.42 0.48 -21.51
N LEU A 332 -11.59 1.01 -21.86
CA LEU A 332 -12.54 1.56 -20.86
C LEU A 332 -13.08 0.50 -19.90
N ASN A 333 -12.77 -0.77 -20.17
CA ASN A 333 -13.35 -1.88 -19.49
C ASN A 333 -12.38 -3.04 -19.21
N THR A 334 -12.45 -4.20 -19.88
CA THR A 334 -11.56 -5.35 -19.60
C THR A 334 -10.55 -5.58 -20.72
N ALA A 335 -9.26 -5.70 -20.44
CA ALA A 335 -8.24 -5.79 -21.50
C ALA A 335 -8.21 -7.16 -22.18
N ILE A 336 -8.15 -8.26 -21.42
CA ILE A 336 -8.25 -9.62 -21.96
C ILE A 336 -9.33 -10.40 -21.22
N THR A 337 -10.22 -11.08 -21.95
CA THR A 337 -11.23 -11.94 -21.31
C THR A 337 -11.60 -13.18 -22.10
N GLY A 338 -12.13 -14.18 -21.40
CA GLY A 338 -12.87 -15.29 -21.98
C GLY A 338 -12.53 -16.63 -21.33
N VAL A 339 -12.75 -17.72 -22.06
CA VAL A 339 -12.50 -19.10 -21.59
C VAL A 339 -11.27 -19.67 -22.28
N PHE A 340 -10.27 -20.04 -21.48
CA PHE A 340 -9.00 -20.54 -21.99
C PHE A 340 -8.78 -21.97 -21.51
N THR A 341 -8.65 -22.91 -22.44
CA THR A 341 -8.27 -24.28 -22.11
C THR A 341 -7.03 -24.61 -22.92
N GLN A 342 -5.89 -24.77 -22.24
CA GLN A 342 -4.57 -24.84 -22.86
C GLN A 342 -4.23 -23.55 -23.64
N GLY A 343 -2.94 -23.34 -23.92
CA GLY A 343 -2.42 -22.10 -24.52
C GLY A 343 -1.76 -21.17 -23.51
N GLU A 344 -1.50 -19.93 -23.95
CA GLU A 344 -0.68 -18.98 -23.19
C GLU A 344 -1.18 -17.53 -23.27
N ILE A 345 -0.95 -16.78 -22.20
CA ILE A 345 -1.04 -15.33 -22.17
C ILE A 345 0.28 -14.81 -21.59
N SER A 346 1.21 -14.39 -22.45
CA SER A 346 2.59 -14.15 -22.02
C SER A 346 3.23 -12.84 -22.52
N GLY A 347 4.08 -12.20 -21.72
CA GLY A 347 4.85 -11.03 -22.16
C GLY A 347 4.02 -9.79 -22.55
N ASN A 348 2.74 -9.72 -22.20
CA ASN A 348 1.88 -8.59 -22.57
C ASN A 348 2.07 -7.42 -21.61
N PHE A 349 1.99 -6.19 -22.14
CA PHE A 349 1.91 -4.95 -21.37
C PHE A 349 0.47 -4.43 -21.41
N ILE A 350 -0.21 -4.46 -20.26
CA ILE A 350 -1.59 -3.97 -20.09
C ILE A 350 -1.56 -2.72 -19.22
N ASN A 351 -2.13 -1.62 -19.70
CA ASN A 351 -2.12 -0.36 -18.95
C ASN A 351 -3.42 0.44 -19.11
N ARG A 352 -3.84 1.14 -18.05
CA ARG A 352 -5.00 2.06 -18.05
C ARG A 352 -6.28 1.39 -18.53
N THR A 353 -6.67 0.35 -17.81
CA THR A 353 -7.84 -0.47 -18.13
C THR A 353 -8.94 -0.22 -17.10
N GLY A 354 -10.16 0.11 -17.53
CA GLY A 354 -11.30 0.26 -16.61
C GLY A 354 -11.26 1.51 -15.71
N LEU A 355 -10.56 2.57 -16.10
CA LEU A 355 -10.29 3.73 -15.22
C LEU A 355 -11.41 4.78 -15.17
N VAL A 356 -12.49 4.60 -15.94
CA VAL A 356 -13.62 5.55 -15.96
C VAL A 356 -14.83 4.90 -15.29
N ALA A 357 -15.16 5.39 -14.10
CA ALA A 357 -16.25 4.86 -13.28
C ALA A 357 -17.62 4.89 -14.01
N GLY A 358 -18.28 3.73 -14.09
CA GLY A 358 -19.58 3.56 -14.76
C GLY A 358 -19.53 3.40 -16.28
N TYR A 359 -18.33 3.44 -16.89
CA TYR A 359 -18.16 3.28 -18.35
C TYR A 359 -17.90 1.83 -18.76
N GLY A 360 -17.41 0.97 -17.86
CA GLY A 360 -17.11 -0.44 -18.12
C GLY A 360 -18.34 -1.36 -18.20
N GLU A 361 -18.21 -2.64 -17.87
CA GLU A 361 -19.31 -3.60 -18.02
C GLU A 361 -20.55 -3.17 -17.22
N ASP A 362 -21.74 -3.52 -17.72
CA ASP A 362 -22.95 -3.53 -16.88
C ASP A 362 -22.88 -4.76 -15.97
N GLY A 363 -22.21 -4.61 -14.82
CA GLY A 363 -21.94 -5.69 -13.89
C GLY A 363 -20.45 -5.97 -13.65
N TYR A 364 -20.07 -7.24 -13.75
CA TYR A 364 -18.70 -7.72 -13.49
C TYR A 364 -17.74 -7.26 -14.59
N GLY A 365 -16.63 -6.63 -14.20
CA GLY A 365 -15.75 -6.01 -15.18
C GLY A 365 -14.51 -5.29 -14.68
N TYR A 366 -13.94 -4.46 -15.56
CA TYR A 366 -12.83 -3.54 -15.28
C TYR A 366 -11.46 -4.21 -14.97
N TYR A 367 -11.26 -5.43 -15.45
CA TYR A 367 -10.04 -6.21 -15.16
C TYR A 367 -8.93 -5.99 -16.18
N GLY A 368 -7.67 -6.16 -15.74
CA GLY A 368 -6.58 -6.41 -16.70
C GLY A 368 -6.85 -7.71 -17.46
N MET A 369 -7.04 -8.81 -16.74
CA MET A 369 -7.38 -10.11 -17.30
C MET A 369 -8.54 -10.75 -16.52
N LEU A 370 -9.62 -11.10 -17.22
CA LEU A 370 -10.74 -11.85 -16.65
C LEU A 370 -10.86 -13.20 -17.37
N ILE A 371 -10.20 -14.21 -16.81
CA ILE A 371 -10.02 -15.52 -17.44
C ILE A 371 -10.82 -16.57 -16.69
N TRP A 372 -11.76 -17.19 -17.40
CA TRP A 372 -12.64 -18.23 -16.88
C TRP A 372 -12.13 -19.61 -17.32
N ASN A 373 -12.30 -20.62 -16.45
CA ASN A 373 -12.01 -22.03 -16.77
C ASN A 373 -10.62 -22.25 -17.39
N ALA A 374 -9.59 -21.62 -16.83
CA ALA A 374 -8.21 -21.56 -17.32
C ALA A 374 -7.42 -22.89 -17.23
N ILE A 375 -8.03 -23.98 -17.68
CA ILE A 375 -7.50 -25.34 -17.53
C ILE A 375 -6.19 -25.46 -18.31
N GLY A 376 -5.08 -25.74 -17.62
CA GLY A 376 -3.77 -25.92 -18.26
C GLY A 376 -3.24 -24.70 -19.02
N THR A 377 -3.77 -23.51 -18.75
CA THR A 377 -3.32 -22.25 -19.38
C THR A 377 -2.12 -21.68 -18.64
N ILE A 378 -1.13 -21.18 -19.38
CA ILE A 378 0.04 -20.49 -18.82
C ILE A 378 -0.17 -18.98 -18.91
N ILE A 379 -0.07 -18.27 -17.80
CA ILE A 379 -0.14 -16.81 -17.74
C ILE A 379 1.17 -16.29 -17.14
N GLU A 380 2.10 -15.83 -17.98
CA GLU A 380 3.45 -15.49 -17.50
C GLU A 380 4.13 -14.27 -18.11
N GLY A 381 4.97 -13.60 -17.33
CA GLY A 381 5.79 -12.50 -17.84
C GLY A 381 4.99 -11.24 -18.21
N ASN A 382 3.72 -11.14 -17.80
CA ASN A 382 2.90 -9.98 -18.14
C ASN A 382 3.15 -8.82 -17.17
N THR A 383 3.14 -7.60 -17.69
CA THR A 383 3.11 -6.38 -16.88
C THR A 383 1.72 -5.77 -16.96
N ILE A 384 1.05 -5.64 -15.82
CA ILE A 384 -0.31 -5.12 -15.71
C ILE A 384 -0.28 -3.94 -14.75
N ASP A 385 -0.61 -2.75 -15.26
CA ASP A 385 -0.60 -1.52 -14.48
C ASP A 385 -1.92 -0.77 -14.61
N SER A 386 -2.36 -0.15 -13.51
CA SER A 386 -3.49 0.77 -13.51
C SER A 386 -4.79 0.14 -14.02
N THR A 387 -5.38 -0.76 -13.22
CA THR A 387 -6.65 -1.44 -13.53
C THR A 387 -7.79 -0.93 -12.64
N GLY A 388 -8.98 -0.80 -13.23
CA GLY A 388 -10.19 -0.34 -12.54
C GLY A 388 -10.63 -1.29 -11.43
N TYR A 389 -10.46 -2.60 -11.64
CA TYR A 389 -10.63 -3.64 -10.63
C TYR A 389 -9.37 -4.50 -10.52
N GLY A 390 -9.49 -5.83 -10.36
CA GLY A 390 -8.34 -6.71 -10.22
C GLY A 390 -7.42 -6.73 -11.44
N GLY A 391 -6.14 -7.05 -11.22
CA GLY A 391 -5.17 -7.24 -12.30
C GLY A 391 -5.49 -8.51 -13.09
N ILE A 392 -5.55 -9.65 -12.41
CA ILE A 392 -5.91 -10.96 -12.98
C ILE A 392 -7.03 -11.58 -12.13
N SER A 393 -8.09 -12.05 -12.77
CA SER A 393 -9.08 -12.94 -12.16
C SER A 393 -9.03 -14.30 -12.85
N ILE A 394 -8.89 -15.37 -12.06
CA ILE A 394 -8.60 -16.71 -12.56
C ILE A 394 -9.37 -17.80 -11.80
N SER A 395 -9.61 -18.94 -12.44
CA SER A 395 -10.13 -20.16 -11.80
C SER A 395 -9.48 -21.41 -12.41
N THR A 396 -9.82 -22.58 -11.87
CA THR A 396 -9.40 -23.93 -12.30
C THR A 396 -7.92 -24.27 -12.09
N SER A 397 -7.13 -24.51 -13.13
CA SER A 397 -5.82 -25.20 -13.05
C SER A 397 -4.72 -24.52 -13.88
N ALA A 398 -4.73 -23.19 -13.90
CA ALA A 398 -3.72 -22.40 -14.61
C ALA A 398 -2.36 -22.40 -13.90
N VAL A 399 -1.32 -21.99 -14.62
CA VAL A 399 -0.03 -21.57 -14.04
C VAL A 399 0.11 -20.06 -14.23
N VAL A 400 -0.02 -19.31 -13.15
CA VAL A 400 0.08 -17.84 -13.14
C VAL A 400 1.42 -17.46 -12.49
N ARG A 401 2.42 -17.11 -13.30
CA ARG A 401 3.76 -16.87 -12.77
C ARG A 401 4.50 -15.71 -13.37
N LYS A 402 5.46 -15.13 -12.64
CA LYS A 402 6.35 -14.09 -13.19
C LYS A 402 5.59 -12.90 -13.79
N ASN A 403 4.44 -12.55 -13.24
CA ASN A 403 3.70 -11.37 -13.65
C ASN A 403 4.04 -10.21 -12.69
N ASN A 404 4.11 -8.99 -13.24
CA ASN A 404 4.25 -7.76 -12.47
C ASN A 404 2.91 -7.00 -12.50
N ILE A 405 2.25 -6.90 -11.36
CA ILE A 405 0.90 -6.32 -11.23
C ILE A 405 0.97 -5.15 -10.26
N SER A 406 0.60 -3.95 -10.73
CA SER A 406 0.62 -2.73 -9.92
C SER A 406 -0.62 -1.86 -10.13
N TYR A 407 -0.98 -1.12 -9.08
CA TYR A 407 -2.08 -0.14 -9.11
C TYR A 407 -3.41 -0.73 -9.59
N SER A 408 -3.83 -1.83 -8.96
CA SER A 408 -5.15 -2.41 -9.18
C SER A 408 -6.22 -1.77 -8.29
N LEU A 409 -7.50 -1.96 -8.65
CA LEU A 409 -8.67 -1.45 -7.94
C LEU A 409 -8.74 0.09 -7.87
N LEU A 410 -8.45 0.77 -8.97
CA LEU A 410 -8.51 2.23 -9.05
C LEU A 410 -9.94 2.79 -9.21
N THR A 411 -10.89 1.97 -9.63
CA THR A 411 -12.30 2.35 -9.87
C THR A 411 -13.26 1.65 -8.92
N LEU A 412 -12.96 0.40 -8.58
CA LEU A 412 -13.75 -0.49 -7.74
C LEU A 412 -13.01 -0.84 -6.45
N ASN A 413 -13.68 -1.56 -5.56
CA ASN A 413 -13.18 -1.98 -4.25
C ASN A 413 -13.55 -3.46 -4.01
N ASP A 414 -12.95 -4.09 -3.00
CA ASP A 414 -13.25 -5.47 -2.59
C ASP A 414 -12.79 -6.54 -3.58
N GLY A 415 -11.48 -6.61 -3.80
CA GLY A 415 -10.84 -7.51 -4.74
C GLY A 415 -9.32 -7.59 -4.52
N GLY A 416 -8.61 -8.26 -5.42
CA GLY A 416 -7.17 -8.41 -5.35
C GLY A 416 -6.44 -8.09 -6.65
N GLY A 417 -5.14 -7.83 -6.57
CA GLY A 417 -4.26 -7.80 -7.73
C GLY A 417 -4.36 -9.11 -8.52
N ILE A 418 -4.40 -10.25 -7.81
CA ILE A 418 -4.90 -11.52 -8.34
C ILE A 418 -6.13 -11.96 -7.53
N SER A 419 -7.23 -12.22 -8.21
CA SER A 419 -8.46 -12.76 -7.62
C SER A 419 -8.64 -14.22 -8.07
N VAL A 420 -8.95 -15.11 -7.13
CA VAL A 420 -8.99 -16.56 -7.36
C VAL A 420 -10.37 -17.11 -7.08
N GLY A 421 -10.96 -17.73 -8.11
CA GLY A 421 -12.16 -18.55 -8.06
C GLY A 421 -11.85 -20.02 -7.74
N THR A 422 -12.86 -20.89 -7.82
CA THR A 422 -12.71 -22.35 -7.57
C THR A 422 -11.58 -22.94 -8.41
N SER A 423 -10.69 -23.68 -7.76
CA SER A 423 -9.49 -24.24 -8.38
C SER A 423 -9.20 -25.67 -7.93
N ASP A 424 -8.56 -26.41 -8.83
CA ASP A 424 -7.96 -27.71 -8.57
C ASP A 424 -6.65 -27.80 -9.36
N GLY A 425 -5.51 -27.67 -8.67
CA GLY A 425 -4.19 -27.69 -9.32
C GLY A 425 -3.71 -26.33 -9.87
N LEU A 426 -4.26 -25.21 -9.39
CA LEU A 426 -3.80 -23.87 -9.73
C LEU A 426 -2.41 -23.59 -9.11
N GLU A 427 -1.49 -23.02 -9.89
CA GLU A 427 -0.22 -22.48 -9.39
C GLU A 427 -0.19 -20.96 -9.53
N ILE A 428 0.15 -20.25 -8.45
CA ILE A 428 0.45 -18.81 -8.44
C ILE A 428 1.86 -18.65 -7.90
N SER A 429 2.83 -18.39 -8.78
CA SER A 429 4.24 -18.38 -8.38
C SER A 429 5.10 -17.26 -8.93
N ASP A 430 6.07 -16.81 -8.15
CA ASP A 430 7.07 -15.83 -8.62
C ASP A 430 6.44 -14.54 -9.19
N ASN A 431 5.27 -14.10 -8.71
CA ASN A 431 4.65 -12.84 -9.15
C ASN A 431 5.07 -11.69 -8.23
N ILE A 432 5.14 -10.48 -8.80
CA ILE A 432 5.29 -9.23 -8.06
C ILE A 432 3.94 -8.52 -8.06
N ILE A 433 3.35 -8.29 -6.89
CA ILE A 433 2.04 -7.65 -6.75
C ILE A 433 2.19 -6.47 -5.80
N SER A 434 1.78 -5.29 -6.24
CA SER A 434 1.93 -4.09 -5.42
C SER A 434 0.81 -3.08 -5.58
N ASN A 435 0.62 -2.25 -4.56
CA ASN A 435 -0.23 -1.05 -4.65
C ASN A 435 -1.68 -1.33 -5.08
N SER A 436 -2.30 -2.42 -4.60
CA SER A 436 -3.76 -2.56 -4.70
C SER A 436 -4.45 -1.48 -3.87
N ILE A 437 -5.29 -0.64 -4.48
CA ILE A 437 -5.75 0.64 -3.87
C ILE A 437 -7.15 0.57 -3.26
N GLY A 438 -8.16 0.04 -3.95
CA GLY A 438 -9.54 -0.05 -3.45
C GLY A 438 -10.26 1.29 -3.38
N ASN A 439 -10.89 1.71 -4.47
CA ASN A 439 -11.56 3.01 -4.55
C ASN A 439 -12.94 3.03 -3.85
N THR A 440 -13.09 3.94 -2.88
CA THR A 440 -14.30 4.12 -2.05
C THR A 440 -15.14 5.37 -2.37
N GLU A 441 -14.78 6.19 -3.38
CA GLU A 441 -15.40 7.50 -3.66
C GLU A 441 -16.94 7.47 -3.81
N SER A 442 -17.48 6.38 -4.35
CA SER A 442 -18.93 6.15 -4.56
C SER A 442 -19.46 4.94 -3.77
N SER A 443 -18.67 4.42 -2.85
CA SER A 443 -19.02 3.27 -2.01
C SER A 443 -19.79 3.75 -0.77
N ALA A 444 -20.78 2.98 -0.32
CA ALA A 444 -21.38 3.19 1.00
C ALA A 444 -20.41 2.82 2.15
N ASN A 445 -19.39 2.00 1.86
CA ASN A 445 -18.37 1.60 2.82
C ASN A 445 -17.07 2.40 2.60
N PRO A 446 -16.57 3.14 3.60
CA PRO A 446 -15.35 3.95 3.48
C PRO A 446 -14.05 3.12 3.55
N VAL A 447 -14.12 1.83 3.83
CA VAL A 447 -12.96 0.94 3.97
C VAL A 447 -12.50 0.43 2.61
N SER A 448 -11.19 0.50 2.36
CA SER A 448 -10.54 -0.11 1.20
C SER A 448 -10.26 -1.60 1.47
N TYR A 449 -10.85 -2.47 0.65
CA TYR A 449 -10.66 -3.91 0.63
C TYR A 449 -9.86 -4.30 -0.62
N ALA A 450 -8.60 -3.89 -0.66
CA ALA A 450 -7.73 -4.11 -1.82
C ALA A 450 -6.52 -4.97 -1.45
N SER A 451 -6.62 -6.25 -1.77
CA SER A 451 -5.63 -7.26 -1.39
C SER A 451 -4.59 -7.49 -2.49
N GLY A 452 -3.49 -8.16 -2.15
CA GLY A 452 -2.54 -8.65 -3.15
C GLY A 452 -3.11 -9.85 -3.90
N ILE A 453 -3.24 -10.99 -3.21
CA ILE A 453 -3.97 -12.16 -3.68
C ILE A 453 -5.24 -12.30 -2.85
N TYR A 454 -6.39 -12.35 -3.52
CA TYR A 454 -7.67 -12.57 -2.89
C TYR A 454 -8.29 -13.87 -3.41
N VAL A 455 -8.22 -14.92 -2.58
CA VAL A 455 -9.06 -16.10 -2.77
C VAL A 455 -10.41 -15.84 -2.14
N ASN A 456 -11.44 -15.72 -2.98
CA ASN A 456 -12.80 -15.45 -2.51
C ASN A 456 -13.75 -16.60 -2.87
N GLU A 457 -14.61 -16.98 -1.92
CA GLU A 457 -15.79 -17.83 -2.14
C GLU A 457 -15.60 -19.15 -2.90
N SER A 458 -14.44 -19.79 -2.73
CA SER A 458 -14.01 -20.86 -3.64
C SER A 458 -13.70 -22.18 -2.95
N VAL A 459 -13.87 -23.28 -3.69
CA VAL A 459 -13.24 -24.56 -3.35
C VAL A 459 -11.81 -24.49 -3.86
N LEU A 460 -10.85 -24.58 -2.95
CA LEU A 460 -9.44 -24.66 -3.29
C LEU A 460 -8.96 -26.10 -3.09
N ASN A 461 -8.57 -26.76 -4.18
CA ASN A 461 -7.86 -28.04 -4.09
C ASN A 461 -6.51 -27.96 -4.78
N ASN A 462 -5.54 -28.67 -4.21
CA ASN A 462 -4.20 -28.86 -4.80
C ASN A 462 -3.54 -27.56 -5.28
N THR A 463 -3.88 -26.42 -4.66
CA THR A 463 -3.47 -25.09 -5.12
C THR A 463 -2.16 -24.70 -4.45
N VAL A 464 -1.22 -24.19 -5.24
CA VAL A 464 0.10 -23.77 -4.76
C VAL A 464 0.29 -22.27 -4.96
N ILE A 465 0.48 -21.54 -3.85
CA ILE A 465 0.82 -20.11 -3.85
C ILE A 465 2.25 -19.97 -3.31
N GLN A 466 3.21 -19.63 -4.16
CA GLN A 466 4.62 -19.67 -3.75
C GLN A 466 5.53 -18.60 -4.34
N ARG A 467 6.52 -18.14 -3.57
CA ARG A 467 7.57 -17.22 -4.07
C ARG A 467 7.05 -15.89 -4.63
N ASN A 468 5.83 -15.49 -4.29
CA ASN A 468 5.30 -14.19 -4.69
C ASN A 468 5.85 -13.10 -3.75
N SER A 469 6.09 -11.92 -4.31
CA SER A 469 6.42 -10.71 -3.53
C SER A 469 5.22 -9.77 -3.55
N ILE A 470 4.61 -9.53 -2.39
CA ILE A 470 3.35 -8.79 -2.28
C ILE A 470 3.51 -7.66 -1.27
N TYR A 471 3.31 -6.41 -1.72
CA TYR A 471 3.58 -5.27 -0.86
C TYR A 471 2.70 -4.05 -1.11
N ALA A 472 2.58 -3.20 -0.09
CA ALA A 472 1.86 -1.93 -0.17
C ALA A 472 0.39 -2.04 -0.65
N CYS A 473 -0.25 -3.20 -0.46
CA CYS A 473 -1.68 -3.34 -0.72
C CYS A 473 -2.48 -2.70 0.43
N ARG A 474 -3.58 -1.99 0.11
CA ARG A 474 -4.37 -1.21 1.08
C ARG A 474 -5.34 -2.04 1.93
N PHE A 475 -5.21 -3.36 1.89
CA PHE A 475 -5.86 -4.29 2.82
C PHE A 475 -4.92 -5.42 3.24
N VAL A 476 -5.11 -6.64 2.74
CA VAL A 476 -4.32 -7.82 3.12
C VAL A 476 -3.37 -8.24 2.00
N GLY A 477 -2.18 -8.73 2.34
CA GLY A 477 -1.28 -9.31 1.34
C GLY A 477 -1.90 -10.52 0.63
N ILE A 478 -2.23 -11.57 1.40
CA ILE A 478 -2.97 -12.75 0.91
C ILE A 478 -4.20 -13.01 1.78
N ILE A 479 -5.38 -13.10 1.15
CA ILE A 479 -6.60 -13.59 1.80
C ILE A 479 -6.92 -14.98 1.30
N ILE A 480 -7.13 -15.90 2.25
CA ILE A 480 -7.68 -17.24 2.03
C ILE A 480 -9.02 -17.30 2.74
N ASP A 481 -10.10 -16.96 2.03
CA ASP A 481 -11.46 -17.09 2.56
C ASP A 481 -12.08 -18.41 2.11
N MET A 482 -12.16 -19.35 3.05
CA MET A 482 -12.56 -20.72 2.79
C MET A 482 -14.07 -20.87 2.94
N LYS A 483 -14.77 -20.90 1.80
CA LYS A 483 -16.24 -21.07 1.78
C LYS A 483 -16.71 -22.51 1.87
N TYR A 484 -15.93 -23.44 1.33
CA TYR A 484 -16.27 -24.85 1.21
C TYR A 484 -15.06 -25.73 1.58
N PRO A 485 -15.25 -27.03 1.88
CA PRO A 485 -14.15 -27.94 2.15
C PRO A 485 -13.09 -27.86 1.05
N SER A 486 -11.86 -27.54 1.46
CA SER A 486 -10.72 -27.24 0.59
C SER A 486 -9.53 -28.05 1.09
N SER A 487 -8.76 -28.66 0.19
CA SER A 487 -7.72 -29.61 0.61
C SER A 487 -6.50 -29.68 -0.31
N GLY A 488 -5.34 -30.05 0.25
CA GLY A 488 -4.10 -30.25 -0.51
C GLY A 488 -3.42 -28.95 -0.93
N ASN A 489 -3.79 -27.83 -0.32
CA ASN A 489 -3.26 -26.50 -0.66
C ASN A 489 -1.91 -26.24 0.02
N VAL A 490 -1.03 -25.50 -0.65
CA VAL A 490 0.29 -25.14 -0.14
C VAL A 490 0.57 -23.66 -0.38
N ILE A 491 0.86 -22.93 0.70
CA ILE A 491 1.25 -21.52 0.67
C ILE A 491 2.66 -21.42 1.23
N ARG A 492 3.64 -21.16 0.37
CA ARG A 492 5.04 -21.22 0.81
C ARG A 492 5.99 -20.21 0.21
N ASN A 493 6.99 -19.81 0.98
CA ASN A 493 8.09 -18.97 0.51
C ASN A 493 7.63 -17.63 -0.12
N ASN A 494 6.45 -17.13 0.22
CA ASN A 494 5.99 -15.81 -0.21
C ASN A 494 6.59 -14.73 0.70
N LEU A 495 6.87 -13.56 0.15
CA LEU A 495 7.31 -12.38 0.89
C LEU A 495 6.18 -11.36 0.88
N LEU A 496 5.61 -11.09 2.06
CA LEU A 496 4.50 -10.17 2.26
C LEU A 496 4.98 -9.00 3.10
N TYR A 497 5.00 -7.80 2.52
CA TYR A 497 5.67 -6.64 3.12
C TYR A 497 4.78 -5.40 3.13
N ASN A 498 4.54 -4.83 4.31
CA ASN A 498 3.83 -3.55 4.48
C ASN A 498 2.43 -3.52 3.83
N ASN A 499 1.68 -4.62 3.88
CA ASN A 499 0.27 -4.59 3.53
C ASN A 499 -0.54 -3.98 4.70
N PHE A 500 -1.51 -3.12 4.40
CA PHE A 500 -2.05 -2.13 5.33
C PHE A 500 -2.64 -2.72 6.62
N ALA A 501 -3.39 -3.81 6.53
CA ALA A 501 -4.01 -4.47 7.68
C ALA A 501 -3.19 -5.69 8.11
N GLU A 502 -3.27 -6.77 7.34
CA GLU A 502 -2.55 -8.02 7.63
C GLU A 502 -1.66 -8.46 6.48
N GLN A 503 -0.57 -9.17 6.78
CA GLN A 503 0.24 -9.76 5.72
C GLN A 503 -0.48 -10.97 5.12
N ILE A 504 -1.04 -11.86 5.94
CA ILE A 504 -1.90 -12.96 5.50
C ILE A 504 -3.12 -13.14 6.42
N ARG A 505 -4.25 -13.52 5.82
CA ARG A 505 -5.50 -13.83 6.53
C ARG A 505 -6.09 -15.16 6.09
N PHE A 506 -6.55 -15.93 7.07
CA PHE A 506 -7.41 -17.10 6.89
C PHE A 506 -8.78 -16.81 7.52
N SER A 507 -9.86 -17.12 6.79
CA SER A 507 -11.21 -16.96 7.32
C SER A 507 -12.19 -18.00 6.80
N ASP A 508 -13.28 -18.22 7.55
CA ASP A 508 -14.48 -18.94 7.11
C ASP A 508 -15.68 -17.97 6.92
N TRP A 509 -15.39 -16.67 6.67
CA TRP A 509 -16.39 -15.59 6.66
C TRP A 509 -17.52 -15.89 5.70
N SER A 510 -17.17 -16.18 4.44
CA SER A 510 -18.14 -16.44 3.39
C SER A 510 -18.74 -17.84 3.42
N SER A 511 -18.22 -18.75 4.26
CA SER A 511 -18.70 -20.13 4.34
C SER A 511 -20.16 -20.20 4.75
N SER A 512 -20.96 -21.10 4.17
CA SER A 512 -22.30 -21.41 4.68
C SER A 512 -22.32 -22.62 5.63
N VAL A 513 -21.17 -23.27 5.84
CA VAL A 513 -21.04 -24.52 6.61
C VAL A 513 -19.81 -24.45 7.52
N PHE A 514 -19.93 -24.88 8.76
CA PHE A 514 -18.76 -25.02 9.63
C PHE A 514 -17.87 -26.18 9.17
N VAL A 515 -16.59 -25.89 8.96
CA VAL A 515 -15.56 -26.90 8.69
C VAL A 515 -14.61 -26.94 9.89
N PRO A 516 -14.48 -28.09 10.59
CA PRO A 516 -13.66 -28.18 11.80
C PRO A 516 -12.17 -28.13 11.51
N SER A 517 -11.73 -28.67 10.37
CA SER A 517 -10.32 -28.66 9.97
C SER A 517 -10.13 -28.66 8.46
N TYR A 518 -9.11 -27.93 8.04
CA TYR A 518 -8.53 -27.89 6.71
C TYR A 518 -7.10 -28.44 6.79
N ASN A 519 -6.48 -28.78 5.66
CA ASN A 519 -5.12 -29.33 5.63
C ASN A 519 -4.14 -28.49 4.80
N THR A 520 -4.39 -27.17 4.71
CA THR A 520 -3.48 -26.25 4.03
C THR A 520 -2.11 -26.28 4.69
N ILE A 521 -1.03 -26.32 3.92
CA ILE A 521 0.33 -26.24 4.43
C ILE A 521 0.84 -24.82 4.24
N VAL A 522 1.18 -24.12 5.33
CA VAL A 522 1.68 -22.75 5.30
C VAL A 522 3.11 -22.71 5.85
N LYS A 523 4.11 -22.55 4.98
CA LYS A 523 5.51 -22.64 5.42
C LYS A 523 6.52 -21.77 4.70
N GLY A 524 7.57 -21.34 5.39
CA GLY A 524 8.68 -20.59 4.78
C GLY A 524 8.30 -19.19 4.32
N ASN A 525 7.11 -18.69 4.64
CA ASN A 525 6.67 -17.36 4.24
C ASN A 525 7.31 -16.30 5.14
N ILE A 526 7.55 -15.11 4.60
CA ILE A 526 8.01 -13.94 5.33
C ILE A 526 6.84 -12.96 5.44
N PHE A 527 6.44 -12.67 6.66
CA PHE A 527 5.43 -11.67 6.99
C PHE A 527 6.11 -10.48 7.64
N TYR A 528 6.19 -9.35 6.93
CA TYR A 528 6.96 -8.20 7.37
C TYR A 528 6.11 -6.93 7.46
N CYS A 529 5.95 -6.40 8.67
CA CYS A 529 5.19 -5.20 8.97
C CYS A 529 6.12 -3.97 9.10
N LEU A 530 5.61 -2.79 8.77
CA LEU A 530 6.27 -1.50 8.99
C LEU A 530 5.58 -0.62 10.04
N GLN A 531 4.47 -1.09 10.60
CA GLN A 531 3.67 -0.35 11.57
C GLN A 531 3.19 -1.28 12.68
N SER A 532 3.11 -0.75 13.91
CA SER A 532 2.63 -1.48 15.10
C SER A 532 1.19 -1.99 14.97
N THR A 533 0.37 -1.33 14.15
CA THR A 533 -1.03 -1.71 13.90
C THR A 533 -1.19 -2.83 12.88
N GLN A 534 -0.14 -3.15 12.11
CA GLN A 534 -0.18 -4.25 11.15
C GLN A 534 0.01 -5.59 11.85
N ILE A 535 -0.66 -6.61 11.34
CA ILE A 535 -0.56 -7.99 11.83
C ILE A 535 0.13 -8.86 10.79
N CYS A 536 0.98 -9.79 11.22
CA CYS A 536 1.60 -10.73 10.29
C CYS A 536 0.57 -11.75 9.79
N MET A 537 -0.16 -12.40 10.70
CA MET A 537 -1.15 -13.43 10.36
C MET A 537 -2.43 -13.30 11.18
N SER A 538 -3.59 -13.41 10.54
CA SER A 538 -4.89 -13.39 11.23
C SER A 538 -5.76 -14.59 10.88
N HIS A 539 -6.41 -15.19 11.89
CA HIS A 539 -7.43 -16.21 11.75
C HIS A 539 -8.78 -15.60 12.15
N ILE A 540 -9.78 -15.60 11.27
CA ILE A 540 -11.10 -15.03 11.55
C ILE A 540 -12.19 -16.09 11.41
N MET A 541 -13.02 -16.23 12.43
CA MET A 541 -14.00 -17.30 12.56
C MET A 541 -15.42 -16.77 12.72
N PHE A 542 -16.34 -17.25 11.88
CA PHE A 542 -17.70 -16.73 11.73
C PHE A 542 -18.78 -17.72 12.09
N ARG A 543 -18.56 -19.02 11.84
CA ARG A 543 -19.69 -19.97 11.79
C ARG A 543 -19.89 -20.78 13.05
N ASN A 544 -18.92 -20.82 13.93
CA ASN A 544 -19.02 -21.63 15.14
C ASN A 544 -18.28 -20.99 16.32
N SER A 545 -18.73 -21.30 17.52
CA SER A 545 -17.99 -21.03 18.76
C SER A 545 -16.74 -21.91 18.88
N SER A 546 -16.70 -23.05 18.16
CA SER A 546 -15.56 -23.95 18.10
C SER A 546 -14.53 -23.53 17.04
N PHE A 547 -13.26 -23.85 17.29
CA PHE A 547 -12.14 -23.54 16.40
C PHE A 547 -12.24 -24.22 15.03
N SER A 548 -12.05 -23.44 13.95
CA SER A 548 -11.69 -23.96 12.63
C SER A 548 -10.17 -23.98 12.52
N ASP A 549 -9.61 -25.17 12.40
CA ASP A 549 -8.21 -25.35 12.06
C ASP A 549 -8.02 -25.10 10.55
N PHE A 550 -7.31 -24.03 10.19
CA PHE A 550 -7.10 -23.65 8.77
C PHE A 550 -5.96 -24.42 8.10
N GLY A 551 -5.18 -25.21 8.84
CA GLY A 551 -4.09 -26.00 8.31
C GLY A 551 -2.88 -26.09 9.24
N ASN A 552 -1.77 -26.57 8.69
CA ASN A 552 -0.51 -26.71 9.42
C ASN A 552 0.45 -25.57 9.07
N PHE A 553 0.89 -24.84 10.09
CA PHE A 553 1.75 -23.66 9.99
C PHE A 553 3.13 -23.99 10.57
N ASP A 554 4.19 -23.84 9.78
CA ASP A 554 5.55 -24.01 10.31
C ASP A 554 6.64 -23.28 9.51
N SER A 555 7.77 -23.00 10.16
CA SER A 555 8.95 -22.42 9.52
C SER A 555 8.69 -21.08 8.81
N ASN A 556 7.72 -20.29 9.27
CA ASN A 556 7.44 -18.94 8.79
C ASN A 556 8.27 -17.89 9.54
N TYR A 557 8.46 -16.71 8.96
CA TYR A 557 9.14 -15.58 9.61
C TYR A 557 8.13 -14.49 9.93
N PHE A 558 7.86 -14.29 11.22
CA PHE A 558 6.94 -13.28 11.73
C PHE A 558 7.71 -12.04 12.15
N CYS A 559 7.65 -10.99 11.34
CA CYS A 559 8.37 -9.75 11.60
C CYS A 559 7.42 -8.57 11.73
N ASN A 560 7.23 -8.10 12.96
CA ASN A 560 6.78 -6.74 13.20
C ASN A 560 7.79 -6.07 14.14
N PRO A 561 8.73 -5.26 13.62
CA PRO A 561 9.71 -4.57 14.47
C PRO A 561 9.08 -3.61 15.48
N TYR A 562 7.81 -3.24 15.29
CA TYR A 562 7.12 -2.23 16.07
C TYR A 562 6.07 -2.81 17.04
N SER A 563 5.89 -4.13 17.07
CA SER A 563 4.94 -4.82 17.94
C SER A 563 5.33 -6.29 18.12
N GLU A 564 5.26 -6.80 19.35
CA GLU A 564 5.42 -8.24 19.60
C GLU A 564 4.19 -9.06 19.16
N TYR A 565 3.04 -8.40 18.94
CA TYR A 565 1.82 -9.07 18.48
C TYR A 565 1.82 -9.22 16.97
N VAL A 566 2.10 -10.44 16.55
CA VAL A 566 2.24 -10.79 15.14
C VAL A 566 1.09 -11.65 14.66
N ILE A 567 0.37 -12.33 15.56
CA ILE A 567 -0.74 -13.22 15.22
C ILE A 567 -2.01 -12.74 15.90
N ASN A 568 -3.12 -12.74 15.14
CA ASN A 568 -4.44 -12.40 15.63
C ASN A 568 -5.42 -13.56 15.44
N LYS A 569 -6.29 -13.78 16.42
CA LYS A 569 -7.43 -14.70 16.32
C LYS A 569 -8.71 -13.96 16.70
N THR A 570 -9.65 -13.90 15.77
CA THR A 570 -10.93 -13.20 15.95
C THR A 570 -12.10 -14.17 15.83
N MET A 571 -12.94 -14.20 16.87
CA MET A 571 -14.22 -14.89 16.93
C MET A 571 -15.34 -13.88 16.70
N ILE A 572 -16.20 -14.12 15.71
CA ILE A 572 -17.38 -13.28 15.45
C ILE A 572 -18.68 -14.02 15.80
N TYR A 573 -18.66 -15.36 15.85
CA TYR A 573 -19.83 -16.14 16.24
C TYR A 573 -20.21 -15.92 17.72
N GLY A 574 -21.43 -15.42 17.96
CA GLY A 574 -21.95 -15.14 19.30
C GLY A 574 -21.41 -13.82 19.86
N THR A 575 -20.25 -13.84 20.53
CA THR A 575 -19.61 -12.65 21.08
C THR A 575 -18.37 -12.29 20.28
N PHE A 576 -18.31 -11.07 19.76
CA PHE A 576 -17.12 -10.55 19.09
C PHE A 576 -15.96 -10.48 20.07
N ALA A 577 -14.91 -11.27 19.82
CA ALA A 577 -13.72 -11.32 20.65
C ALA A 577 -12.47 -11.50 19.78
N THR A 578 -11.47 -10.66 20.04
CA THR A 578 -10.20 -10.68 19.33
C THR A 578 -9.06 -10.86 20.32
N ASN A 579 -8.23 -11.88 20.10
CA ASN A 579 -7.04 -12.17 20.88
C ASN A 579 -5.79 -11.96 20.04
N ASN A 580 -4.77 -11.33 20.62
CA ASN A 580 -3.48 -11.08 19.99
C ASN A 580 -2.40 -11.94 20.64
N TYR A 581 -1.50 -12.49 19.84
CA TYR A 581 -0.46 -13.39 20.28
C TYR A 581 0.91 -12.96 19.74
N ASN A 582 1.92 -13.05 20.61
CA ASN A 582 3.29 -13.16 20.15
C ASN A 582 3.61 -14.61 19.74
N LEU A 583 4.68 -14.80 18.99
CA LEU A 583 5.02 -16.10 18.43
C LEU A 583 5.35 -17.15 19.52
N SER A 584 6.03 -16.77 20.60
CA SER A 584 6.39 -17.70 21.68
C SER A 584 5.15 -18.28 22.36
N TYR A 585 4.16 -17.44 22.68
CA TYR A 585 2.90 -17.87 23.26
C TYR A 585 2.07 -18.71 22.27
N TRP A 586 2.08 -18.34 20.98
CA TRP A 586 1.42 -19.11 19.93
C TRP A 586 1.94 -20.57 19.88
N LYS A 587 3.27 -20.73 19.85
CA LYS A 587 3.92 -22.06 19.87
C LYS A 587 3.51 -22.89 21.08
N SER A 588 3.54 -22.31 22.28
CA SER A 588 3.27 -23.06 23.51
C SER A 588 1.79 -23.46 23.69
N ASN A 589 0.86 -22.66 23.17
CA ASN A 589 -0.58 -22.88 23.40
C ASN A 589 -1.28 -23.64 22.27
N PHE A 590 -0.79 -23.53 21.04
CA PHE A 590 -1.43 -24.15 19.87
C PHE A 590 -0.59 -25.28 19.25
N ASN A 591 0.67 -25.45 19.66
CA ASN A 591 1.59 -26.43 19.08
C ASN A 591 1.76 -26.27 17.56
N GLU A 592 1.72 -25.01 17.10
CA GLU A 592 1.91 -24.59 15.71
C GLU A 592 3.17 -23.70 15.59
N ASP A 593 3.69 -23.56 14.37
CA ASP A 593 4.83 -22.70 14.05
C ASP A 593 6.10 -23.00 14.86
N LEU A 594 6.32 -24.25 15.26
CA LEU A 594 7.41 -24.65 16.17
C LEU A 594 8.79 -24.21 15.68
N ASN A 595 9.06 -24.27 14.37
CA ASN A 595 10.31 -23.86 13.73
C ASN A 595 10.29 -22.44 13.16
N SER A 596 9.19 -21.70 13.35
CA SER A 596 9.06 -20.32 12.88
C SER A 596 9.91 -19.36 13.69
N LYS A 597 10.32 -18.24 13.08
CA LYS A 597 11.20 -17.23 13.68
C LYS A 597 10.45 -15.90 13.88
N SER A 598 10.87 -15.15 14.89
CA SER A 598 10.45 -13.75 15.10
C SER A 598 11.48 -12.78 14.54
N SER A 599 11.11 -11.50 14.44
CA SER A 599 12.04 -10.40 14.19
C SER A 599 13.27 -10.45 15.11
N LEU A 600 14.45 -10.25 14.53
CA LEU A 600 15.70 -10.04 15.28
C LEU A 600 15.89 -8.58 15.74
N VAL A 601 15.00 -7.69 15.31
CA VAL A 601 15.07 -6.24 15.57
C VAL A 601 13.78 -5.73 16.21
N SER A 602 13.91 -4.71 17.05
CA SER A 602 12.81 -3.94 17.60
C SER A 602 13.08 -2.45 17.36
N PHE A 603 12.10 -1.74 16.83
CA PHE A 603 12.19 -0.33 16.45
C PHE A 603 11.08 0.48 17.09
N SER A 604 11.40 1.72 17.45
CA SER A 604 10.39 2.71 17.80
C SER A 604 9.76 3.30 16.53
N GLN A 605 8.43 3.55 16.57
CA GLN A 605 7.74 4.31 15.53
C GLN A 605 8.02 5.82 15.61
N TYR A 606 8.57 6.27 16.73
CA TYR A 606 8.75 7.68 17.06
C TYR A 606 10.16 7.91 17.60
N GLY A 607 10.82 8.95 17.09
CA GLY A 607 12.03 9.49 17.69
C GLY A 607 11.65 10.61 18.64
N VAL A 608 12.18 10.59 19.87
CA VAL A 608 12.02 11.70 20.81
C VAL A 608 12.84 12.89 20.32
N THR A 609 12.20 14.05 20.20
CA THR A 609 12.87 15.30 19.80
C THR A 609 13.09 16.22 20.99
N ASP A 610 12.14 16.25 21.93
CA ASP A 610 12.30 17.00 23.18
C ASP A 610 11.75 16.23 24.37
N THR A 611 12.39 16.37 25.53
CA THR A 611 11.85 15.94 26.84
C THR A 611 11.23 17.15 27.55
N LEU A 612 9.95 17.05 27.91
CA LEU A 612 9.08 18.16 28.33
C LEU A 612 8.58 18.06 29.78
N SER A 613 9.06 17.09 30.55
CA SER A 613 8.84 17.01 32.00
C SER A 613 10.04 16.38 32.69
N SER A 614 10.10 16.51 34.02
CA SER A 614 10.85 15.59 34.88
C SER A 614 10.25 14.17 34.81
N ASN A 615 10.95 13.19 35.41
CA ASN A 615 10.43 11.83 35.48
C ASN A 615 9.17 11.80 36.35
N LEU A 616 8.06 11.34 35.78
CA LEU A 616 6.77 11.25 36.44
C LEU A 616 6.70 10.06 37.42
N VAL A 617 7.61 9.10 37.28
CA VAL A 617 7.77 7.96 38.18
C VAL A 617 8.73 8.32 39.31
N ILE A 618 8.24 8.25 40.54
CA ILE A 618 9.04 8.49 41.75
C ILE A 618 9.73 7.18 42.15
N ASN A 619 10.97 7.29 42.65
CA ASN A 619 11.78 6.14 43.05
C ASN A 619 12.00 5.16 41.88
N SER A 620 12.32 5.69 40.70
CA SER A 620 12.45 4.96 39.43
C SER A 620 13.63 3.99 39.37
N ASN A 621 14.70 4.28 40.11
CA ASN A 621 15.98 3.56 40.04
C ASN A 621 16.18 2.61 41.22
N PHE A 622 15.21 2.53 42.15
CA PHE A 622 15.20 1.63 43.29
C PHE A 622 16.51 1.50 44.08
N ASN A 623 17.31 2.57 44.17
CA ASN A 623 18.64 2.51 44.77
C ASN A 623 18.61 2.03 46.24
N ASN A 624 17.57 2.41 47.00
CA ASN A 624 17.52 2.16 48.44
C ASN A 624 16.26 1.43 48.93
N ASN A 625 15.15 1.47 48.20
CA ASN A 625 13.86 0.88 48.59
C ASN A 625 12.89 0.81 47.40
N VAL A 626 11.68 0.27 47.62
CA VAL A 626 10.59 0.18 46.63
C VAL A 626 9.37 1.03 47.02
N ASN A 627 9.57 2.09 47.82
CA ASN A 627 8.47 2.97 48.23
C ASN A 627 7.80 3.63 47.02
N ASN A 628 6.51 3.98 47.17
CA ASN A 628 5.61 4.53 46.15
C ASN A 628 5.14 3.54 45.07
N TRP A 629 5.44 2.25 45.24
CA TRP A 629 4.93 1.16 44.41
C TRP A 629 3.98 0.27 45.21
N THR A 630 2.99 -0.31 44.52
CA THR A 630 1.96 -1.16 45.14
C THR A 630 1.68 -2.40 44.28
N THR A 631 1.14 -3.46 44.89
CA THR A 631 0.79 -4.71 44.18
C THR A 631 -0.67 -5.12 44.39
N TYR A 632 -1.20 -5.89 43.45
CA TYR A 632 -2.52 -6.56 43.49
C TYR A 632 -2.46 -7.81 42.60
N PRO A 633 -3.20 -8.91 42.83
CA PRO A 633 -4.03 -9.24 43.99
C PRO A 633 -3.21 -9.73 45.19
N SER A 634 -3.89 -10.22 46.22
CA SER A 634 -3.28 -10.95 47.34
C SER A 634 -2.44 -12.13 46.83
N GLY A 635 -1.13 -12.14 47.13
CA GLY A 635 -0.17 -13.12 46.58
C GLY A 635 0.91 -12.51 45.67
N SER A 636 0.82 -11.20 45.42
CA SER A 636 1.84 -10.41 44.70
C SER A 636 2.72 -9.62 45.67
N TYR A 637 4.04 -9.77 45.54
CA TYR A 637 5.04 -9.20 46.45
C TYR A 637 6.09 -8.38 45.70
N ILE A 638 6.47 -7.25 46.29
CA ILE A 638 7.63 -6.45 45.86
C ILE A 638 8.64 -6.31 46.99
N SER A 639 9.92 -6.32 46.65
CA SER A 639 11.02 -6.08 47.59
C SER A 639 12.21 -5.44 46.90
N HIS A 640 12.95 -4.59 47.63
CA HIS A 640 14.25 -4.08 47.17
C HIS A 640 15.31 -5.19 47.21
N VAL A 641 16.17 -5.23 46.20
CA VAL A 641 17.34 -6.12 46.15
C VAL A 641 18.53 -5.46 45.46
N ASN A 642 19.73 -5.74 45.96
CA ASN A 642 20.98 -5.46 45.24
C ASN A 642 21.25 -6.68 44.35
N ASN A 643 20.87 -6.61 43.07
CA ASN A 643 20.89 -7.74 42.14
C ASN A 643 22.07 -7.63 41.17
N PRO A 644 22.89 -8.68 40.96
CA PRO A 644 23.97 -8.65 39.98
C PRO A 644 23.50 -8.55 38.51
N LEU A 645 22.22 -8.77 38.21
CA LEU A 645 21.69 -8.74 36.84
C LEU A 645 21.30 -7.33 36.36
N LEU A 646 21.05 -6.40 37.27
CA LEU A 646 20.70 -5.00 36.98
C LEU A 646 21.70 -4.07 37.72
N ASP A 647 21.29 -2.87 38.09
CA ASP A 647 22.15 -1.91 38.78
C ASP A 647 22.21 -2.17 40.30
N ALA A 648 22.91 -1.30 41.04
CA ALA A 648 23.25 -1.52 42.45
C ALA A 648 22.03 -1.57 43.41
N GLY A 649 20.82 -1.25 42.95
CA GLY A 649 19.54 -1.49 43.64
C GLY A 649 18.40 -1.63 42.63
N SER A 650 17.54 -2.64 42.77
CA SER A 650 16.44 -2.93 41.83
C SER A 650 15.19 -3.43 42.56
N MET A 651 14.03 -3.36 41.90
CA MET A 651 12.78 -3.94 42.42
C MET A 651 12.64 -5.39 41.98
N LYS A 652 12.49 -6.30 42.95
CA LYS A 652 12.11 -7.69 42.73
C LYS A 652 10.61 -7.85 42.85
N ILE A 653 9.97 -8.40 41.83
CA ILE A 653 8.54 -8.70 41.75
C ILE A 653 8.36 -10.23 41.74
N ARG A 654 7.43 -10.73 42.58
CA ARG A 654 7.03 -12.15 42.62
C ARG A 654 5.53 -12.28 42.76
N TRP A 655 4.93 -13.24 42.06
CA TRP A 655 3.52 -13.58 42.20
C TRP A 655 3.32 -15.09 42.36
N THR A 656 2.51 -15.53 43.32
CA THR A 656 2.33 -16.96 43.63
C THR A 656 1.13 -17.62 42.92
N GLY A 657 0.50 -16.94 41.95
CA GLY A 657 -0.65 -17.50 41.23
C GLY A 657 -1.99 -17.46 41.97
N VAL A 658 -2.07 -16.78 43.12
CA VAL A 658 -3.28 -16.71 43.96
C VAL A 658 -4.05 -15.42 43.66
N GLY A 659 -5.39 -15.50 43.64
CA GLY A 659 -6.31 -14.35 43.73
C GLY A 659 -6.79 -13.71 42.43
N ASN A 660 -6.08 -13.88 41.31
CA ASN A 660 -6.48 -13.38 39.98
C ASN A 660 -5.72 -14.12 38.87
N ASN A 661 -5.95 -13.82 37.58
CA ASN A 661 -5.19 -14.45 36.48
C ASN A 661 -3.84 -13.77 36.19
N GLU A 662 -3.60 -12.59 36.76
CA GLU A 662 -2.38 -11.78 36.57
C GLU A 662 -2.08 -10.99 37.86
N SER A 663 -0.81 -10.59 38.03
CA SER A 663 -0.36 -9.74 39.13
C SER A 663 0.03 -8.36 38.65
N PHE A 664 -0.57 -7.31 39.19
CA PHE A 664 -0.36 -5.89 38.87
C PHE A 664 0.64 -5.26 39.83
N THR A 665 1.71 -4.68 39.30
CA THR A 665 2.68 -3.86 40.07
C THR A 665 2.62 -2.42 39.58
N MET A 666 2.12 -1.51 40.41
CA MET A 666 1.71 -0.17 40.00
C MET A 666 2.58 0.93 40.60
N SER A 667 2.88 1.95 39.80
CA SER A 667 3.63 3.16 40.19
C SER A 667 2.82 4.12 41.08
N ASN A 668 3.45 5.24 41.46
CA ASN A 668 2.76 6.41 42.03
C ASN A 668 1.69 6.98 41.09
N ASN A 669 0.76 7.76 41.66
CA ASN A 669 -0.17 8.58 40.89
C ASN A 669 0.60 9.66 40.12
N MET A 670 0.18 9.92 38.88
CA MET A 670 0.72 10.98 38.01
C MET A 670 -0.39 11.65 37.18
N SER A 671 -0.12 12.87 36.70
CA SER A 671 -1.03 13.58 35.79
C SER A 671 -0.66 13.33 34.33
N ILE A 672 -1.65 12.96 33.52
CA ILE A 672 -1.53 12.68 32.09
C ILE A 672 -2.52 13.56 31.33
N THR A 673 -2.06 14.20 30.27
CA THR A 673 -2.86 15.12 29.45
C THR A 673 -3.10 14.49 28.08
N GLN A 674 -4.35 14.52 27.64
CA GLN A 674 -4.78 14.03 26.35
C GLN A 674 -4.01 14.69 25.20
N GLY A 675 -3.70 13.90 24.18
CA GLY A 675 -3.00 14.35 22.97
C GLY A 675 -1.48 14.43 23.09
N ASN A 676 -0.94 14.47 24.32
CA ASN A 676 0.51 14.50 24.54
C ASN A 676 1.16 13.12 24.35
N TYR A 677 2.44 13.14 24.00
CA TYR A 677 3.28 11.95 23.92
C TYR A 677 4.10 11.76 25.18
N TYR A 678 4.34 10.50 25.51
CA TYR A 678 5.11 10.10 26.67
C TYR A 678 6.10 9.00 26.30
N LEU A 679 7.32 9.09 26.84
CA LEU A 679 8.38 8.09 26.70
C LEU A 679 8.45 7.28 27.99
N LEU A 680 8.20 5.97 27.90
CA LEU A 680 8.50 5.00 28.95
C LEU A 680 9.79 4.27 28.61
N SER A 681 10.76 4.25 29.53
CA SER A 681 11.91 3.35 29.46
C SER A 681 12.12 2.63 30.79
N PHE A 682 12.67 1.42 30.75
CA PHE A 682 12.99 0.64 31.94
C PHE A 682 13.97 -0.50 31.61
N SER A 683 14.69 -0.93 32.64
CA SER A 683 15.58 -2.09 32.60
C SER A 683 14.89 -3.27 33.27
N CYS A 684 15.03 -4.48 32.72
CA CYS A 684 14.48 -5.67 33.35
C CYS A 684 15.34 -6.92 33.18
N ALA A 685 15.16 -7.87 34.09
CA ALA A 685 15.77 -9.20 34.05
C ALA A 685 14.87 -10.19 34.81
N GLY A 686 15.17 -11.49 34.75
CA GLY A 686 14.49 -12.52 35.54
C GLY A 686 15.37 -13.74 35.76
N ASP A 687 14.88 -14.73 36.48
CA ASP A 687 15.58 -16.01 36.71
C ASP A 687 15.37 -17.04 35.60
N GLN A 688 14.31 -16.85 34.80
CA GLN A 688 13.95 -17.67 33.66
C GLN A 688 13.45 -16.79 32.50
N ASN A 689 13.22 -17.42 31.35
CA ASN A 689 12.53 -16.75 30.26
C ASN A 689 11.04 -16.63 30.58
N GLY A 690 10.49 -15.42 30.46
CA GLY A 690 9.07 -15.20 30.68
C GLY A 690 8.57 -13.95 29.98
N THR A 691 7.28 -13.67 30.17
CA THR A 691 6.62 -12.49 29.61
C THR A 691 5.86 -11.75 30.71
N PHE A 692 5.81 -10.44 30.55
CA PHE A 692 5.05 -9.53 31.38
C PHE A 692 4.45 -8.48 30.46
N SER A 693 3.63 -7.60 31.02
CA SER A 693 3.03 -6.53 30.24
C SER A 693 3.05 -5.21 30.98
N VAL A 694 3.00 -4.12 30.24
CA VAL A 694 2.97 -2.76 30.77
C VAL A 694 1.85 -1.95 30.11
N TRP A 695 1.11 -1.21 30.92
CA TRP A 695 0.01 -0.36 30.48
C TRP A 695 -0.23 0.81 31.42
N GLY A 696 -0.98 1.80 30.93
CA GLY A 696 -1.39 2.98 31.67
C GLY A 696 -2.85 2.93 32.06
N MET A 697 -3.16 3.18 33.34
CA MET A 697 -4.53 3.16 33.89
C MET A 697 -4.83 4.38 34.78
N GLY A 698 -6.09 4.78 34.89
CA GLY A 698 -6.57 5.68 35.95
C GLY A 698 -6.80 4.97 37.30
N ALA A 699 -6.69 5.68 38.42
CA ALA A 699 -6.93 5.14 39.76
C ALA A 699 -8.44 5.01 40.09
N GLY A 700 -8.97 3.81 40.33
CA GLY A 700 -10.37 3.56 40.72
C GLY A 700 -10.84 2.09 40.58
N ILE A 701 -12.02 1.75 41.12
CA ILE A 701 -12.55 0.35 41.25
C ILE A 701 -12.99 -0.30 39.91
N GLN A 702 -12.99 0.44 38.79
CA GLN A 702 -13.06 -0.17 37.46
C GLN A 702 -12.00 0.46 36.56
N PHE A 703 -11.06 -0.36 36.08
CA PHE A 703 -9.84 -0.02 35.35
C PHE A 703 -10.07 0.63 33.96
N PHE A 704 -10.79 1.74 33.93
CA PHE A 704 -11.00 2.61 32.78
C PHE A 704 -11.10 4.07 33.23
N PRO A 705 -10.49 5.02 32.50
CA PRO A 705 -9.89 4.86 31.18
C PRO A 705 -8.41 4.44 31.21
N LYS A 706 -7.98 3.71 30.17
CA LYS A 706 -6.56 3.40 29.91
C LYS A 706 -5.95 4.55 29.10
N PHE A 707 -4.77 5.03 29.45
CA PHE A 707 -4.12 6.12 28.69
C PHE A 707 -3.05 5.64 27.70
N PHE A 708 -2.59 4.40 27.82
CA PHE A 708 -1.97 3.66 26.72
C PHE A 708 -2.25 2.15 26.86
N PRO A 709 -2.32 1.39 25.74
CA PRO A 709 -2.73 0.00 25.76
C PRO A 709 -1.67 -0.93 26.39
N LYS A 710 -2.08 -2.17 26.65
CA LYS A 710 -1.23 -3.24 27.20
C LYS A 710 -0.22 -3.72 26.18
N ASN A 711 1.04 -3.39 26.43
CA ASN A 711 2.21 -3.83 25.67
C ASN A 711 2.87 -4.98 26.41
N TYR A 712 3.28 -6.02 25.69
CA TYR A 712 3.90 -7.19 26.29
C TYR A 712 5.39 -7.16 25.97
N PHE A 713 6.17 -7.64 26.93
CA PHE A 713 7.63 -7.64 26.89
C PHE A 713 8.12 -8.97 27.43
N SER A 714 9.34 -9.34 27.04
CA SER A 714 10.00 -10.53 27.57
C SER A 714 11.11 -10.18 28.56
N TYR A 715 11.34 -11.04 29.54
CA TYR A 715 12.55 -11.01 30.38
C TYR A 715 13.28 -12.36 30.29
N SER A 716 14.56 -12.34 30.63
CA SER A 716 15.44 -13.52 30.66
C SER A 716 16.47 -13.34 31.78
N ASN A 717 17.37 -14.32 31.93
CA ASN A 717 18.52 -14.26 32.83
C ASN A 717 19.60 -13.24 32.44
N THR A 718 19.29 -12.31 31.53
CA THR A 718 20.15 -11.24 31.06
C THR A 718 19.39 -9.92 31.14
N ARG A 719 20.13 -8.83 31.41
CA ARG A 719 19.60 -7.46 31.38
C ARG A 719 19.01 -7.14 30.01
N LYS A 720 17.80 -6.60 30.00
CA LYS A 720 17.16 -6.03 28.82
C LYS A 720 16.75 -4.60 29.10
N GLU A 721 16.92 -3.75 28.10
CA GLU A 721 16.45 -2.37 28.12
C GLU A 721 15.28 -2.23 27.16
N TYR A 722 14.22 -1.58 27.62
CA TYR A 722 13.06 -1.29 26.80
C TYR A 722 12.78 0.20 26.80
N SER A 723 12.26 0.67 25.67
CA SER A 723 11.83 2.05 25.48
C SER A 723 10.64 2.07 24.53
N ILE A 724 9.56 2.74 24.93
CA ILE A 724 8.33 2.86 24.14
C ILE A 724 7.78 4.28 24.25
N VAL A 725 7.42 4.84 23.10
CA VAL A 725 6.66 6.08 23.02
C VAL A 725 5.18 5.74 22.89
N SER A 726 4.34 6.33 23.74
CA SER A 726 2.89 6.24 23.65
C SER A 726 2.25 7.62 23.59
N LYS A 727 1.10 7.71 22.91
CA LYS A 727 0.26 8.91 22.92
C LYS A 727 -0.88 8.68 23.92
N ALA A 728 -1.14 9.67 24.78
CA ALA A 728 -2.29 9.65 25.66
C ALA A 728 -3.56 10.00 24.87
N ASP A 729 -4.24 9.01 24.32
CA ASP A 729 -5.42 9.24 23.46
C ASP A 729 -6.75 9.33 24.24
N THR A 730 -6.75 9.01 25.54
CA THR A 730 -7.92 9.18 26.42
C THR A 730 -7.93 10.54 27.12
N THR A 731 -9.02 10.88 27.79
CA THR A 731 -9.22 12.14 28.51
C THR A 731 -8.11 12.40 29.54
N ASP A 732 -7.92 13.66 29.92
CA ASP A 732 -6.99 14.05 30.98
C ASP A 732 -7.22 13.25 32.28
N LEU A 733 -6.13 12.80 32.90
CA LEU A 733 -6.13 12.04 34.14
C LEU A 733 -5.24 12.71 35.18
N THR A 734 -5.77 12.92 36.38
CA THR A 734 -5.02 13.50 37.51
C THR A 734 -4.43 12.43 38.44
N ALA A 735 -4.88 11.19 38.32
CA ALA A 735 -4.43 10.04 39.11
C ALA A 735 -4.19 8.82 38.22
N ALA A 736 -3.30 8.95 37.25
CA ALA A 736 -2.86 7.87 36.37
C ALA A 736 -1.72 7.04 37.01
N ARG A 737 -1.54 5.78 36.60
CA ARG A 737 -0.44 4.89 37.02
C ARG A 737 0.06 4.04 35.86
N LEU A 738 1.34 3.71 35.89
CA LEU A 738 1.89 2.58 35.12
C LEU A 738 1.65 1.29 35.89
N SER A 739 1.26 0.21 35.20
CA SER A 739 1.17 -1.13 35.78
C SER A 739 2.01 -2.11 35.00
N PHE A 740 2.85 -2.85 35.72
CA PHE A 740 3.66 -3.97 35.23
C PHE A 740 3.02 -5.27 35.68
N ASP A 741 2.47 -6.03 34.74
CA ASP A 741 1.68 -7.22 35.04
C ASP A 741 2.42 -8.52 34.73
N LEU A 742 2.59 -9.38 35.73
CA LEU A 742 3.08 -10.75 35.55
C LEU A 742 1.94 -11.69 35.17
N ILE A 743 2.20 -12.53 34.17
CA ILE A 743 1.21 -13.43 33.55
C ILE A 743 1.46 -14.89 33.95
N LEU A 744 2.67 -15.22 34.44
CA LEU A 744 3.03 -16.57 34.87
C LEU A 744 3.21 -16.61 36.41
N PRO A 745 2.58 -17.57 37.11
CA PRO A 745 2.83 -17.82 38.52
C PRO A 745 4.29 -18.21 38.78
N ASP A 746 4.79 -17.87 39.97
CA ASP A 746 6.11 -18.19 40.52
C ASP A 746 7.32 -17.74 39.68
N SER A 747 7.13 -16.85 38.71
CA SER A 747 8.25 -16.19 38.04
C SER A 747 8.88 -15.09 38.88
N LEU A 748 10.21 -15.02 38.91
CA LEU A 748 10.95 -13.92 39.52
C LEU A 748 11.37 -12.91 38.45
N PHE A 749 10.83 -11.69 38.56
CA PHE A 749 11.07 -10.60 37.64
C PHE A 749 11.73 -9.42 38.39
N TYR A 750 12.74 -8.83 37.78
CA TYR A 750 13.45 -7.67 38.30
C TYR A 750 13.23 -6.47 37.39
N LEU A 751 12.97 -5.32 37.99
CA LEU A 751 12.69 -4.06 37.29
C LEU A 751 13.56 -2.95 37.88
N ASP A 752 14.12 -2.12 37.00
CA ASP A 752 14.96 -0.99 37.37
C ASP A 752 14.84 0.15 36.35
N ASN A 753 15.36 1.34 36.69
CA ASN A 753 15.42 2.54 35.85
C ASN A 753 14.08 2.89 35.14
N VAL A 754 12.96 2.83 35.86
CA VAL A 754 11.63 3.07 35.27
C VAL A 754 11.40 4.57 35.07
N ASN A 755 11.66 5.04 33.86
CA ASN A 755 11.50 6.45 33.50
C ASN A 755 10.24 6.68 32.69
N TYR A 756 9.50 7.73 33.03
CA TYR A 756 8.32 8.16 32.27
C TYR A 756 8.29 9.68 32.12
N PHE A 757 8.47 10.17 30.89
CA PHE A 757 8.54 11.60 30.60
C PHE A 757 7.48 12.00 29.60
N ARG A 758 6.93 13.21 29.74
CA ARG A 758 6.25 13.88 28.63
C ARG A 758 7.29 14.28 27.58
N VAL A 759 7.02 14.04 26.30
CA VAL A 759 7.98 14.29 25.22
C VAL A 759 7.31 14.91 24.00
N ASN A 760 8.09 15.65 23.20
CA ASN A 760 7.79 15.84 21.78
C ASN A 760 8.45 14.72 20.99
N VAL A 761 7.78 14.30 19.92
CA VAL A 761 8.28 13.25 19.05
C VAL A 761 8.13 13.61 17.59
N SER A 762 8.91 12.96 16.75
CA SER A 762 8.65 12.93 15.32
C SER A 762 8.55 11.50 14.82
N LYS A 763 7.62 11.27 13.88
CA LYS A 763 7.40 9.96 13.29
C LYS A 763 8.64 9.52 12.53
N ILE A 764 9.10 8.30 12.80
CA ILE A 764 10.16 7.66 12.05
C ILE A 764 9.57 7.09 10.77
N ASP A 765 10.22 7.35 9.64
CA ASP A 765 9.90 6.65 8.41
C ASP A 765 10.44 5.22 8.49
N SER A 766 9.54 4.28 8.77
CA SER A 766 9.84 2.86 8.89
C SER A 766 10.51 2.26 7.64
N SER A 767 10.28 2.84 6.46
CA SER A 767 10.89 2.38 5.20
C SER A 767 12.39 2.66 5.10
N LEU A 768 12.92 3.56 5.95
CA LEU A 768 14.36 3.82 6.07
C LEU A 768 15.06 2.78 6.95
N LYS A 769 14.34 2.19 7.91
CA LYS A 769 14.85 1.14 8.80
C LYS A 769 14.74 -0.24 8.16
N SER A 770 13.68 -0.50 7.42
CA SER A 770 13.47 -1.78 6.73
C SER A 770 13.21 -1.49 5.27
N LYS A 771 14.05 -2.00 4.38
CA LYS A 771 13.99 -1.71 2.95
C LYS A 771 13.73 -2.97 2.16
N LEU A 772 12.71 -2.92 1.31
CA LEU A 772 12.41 -3.95 0.32
C LEU A 772 13.13 -3.62 -1.00
N PHE A 773 13.89 -4.58 -1.51
CA PHE A 773 14.44 -4.56 -2.86
C PHE A 773 13.67 -5.57 -3.70
N VAL A 774 13.22 -5.14 -4.88
CA VAL A 774 12.38 -5.95 -5.77
C VAL A 774 12.99 -5.94 -7.16
N ASN A 775 13.11 -7.11 -7.76
CA ASN A 775 13.41 -7.27 -9.17
C ASN A 775 12.17 -7.77 -9.90
N GLU A 776 11.50 -6.84 -10.57
CA GLU A 776 10.30 -7.01 -11.38
C GLU A 776 10.57 -7.47 -12.81
N THR A 777 11.84 -7.62 -13.19
CA THR A 777 12.25 -7.93 -14.55
C THR A 777 12.49 -9.42 -14.76
N ASP A 778 12.56 -9.82 -16.03
CA ASP A 778 12.90 -11.16 -16.49
C ASP A 778 14.41 -11.45 -16.52
N ILE A 779 15.24 -10.49 -16.10
CA ILE A 779 16.69 -10.62 -15.96
C ILE A 779 17.12 -10.38 -14.52
N SER A 780 18.33 -10.81 -14.14
CA SER A 780 18.86 -10.51 -12.80
C SER A 780 19.22 -9.03 -12.67
N LYS A 781 18.94 -8.44 -11.50
CA LYS A 781 19.12 -7.00 -11.23
C LYS A 781 20.05 -6.78 -10.03
N MET A 782 21.06 -5.94 -10.20
CA MET A 782 21.99 -5.54 -9.13
C MET A 782 21.53 -4.24 -8.48
N PHE A 783 21.58 -4.17 -7.17
CA PHE A 783 21.27 -2.99 -6.36
C PHE A 783 22.49 -2.57 -5.55
N SER A 784 22.96 -1.35 -5.75
CA SER A 784 23.95 -0.72 -4.88
C SER A 784 23.33 -0.39 -3.52
N LEU A 785 24.06 -0.67 -2.44
CA LEU A 785 23.70 -0.30 -1.07
C LEU A 785 24.33 1.05 -0.66
N ASN A 786 25.06 1.72 -1.55
CA ASN A 786 25.61 3.07 -1.38
C ASN A 786 26.41 3.26 -0.07
N GLY A 787 27.20 2.25 0.30
CA GLY A 787 28.04 2.28 1.52
C GLY A 787 27.29 2.04 2.83
N ILE A 788 25.97 1.86 2.80
CA ILE A 788 25.20 1.50 4.00
C ILE A 788 25.40 0.01 4.30
N ALA A 789 25.78 -0.30 5.54
CA ALA A 789 25.76 -1.65 6.06
C ALA A 789 24.36 -2.00 6.54
N TYR A 790 23.74 -2.96 5.87
CA TYR A 790 22.46 -3.53 6.28
C TYR A 790 22.69 -4.88 6.98
N LYS A 791 21.64 -5.43 7.59
CA LYS A 791 21.52 -6.82 7.95
C LYS A 791 20.44 -7.51 7.15
N ASP A 792 20.63 -8.78 6.81
CA ASP A 792 19.52 -9.61 6.36
C ASP A 792 18.66 -10.09 7.55
N LEU A 793 17.59 -10.83 7.26
CA LEU A 793 16.65 -11.29 8.29
C LEU A 793 17.22 -12.37 9.23
N ASP A 794 18.36 -12.97 8.88
CA ASP A 794 19.11 -13.87 9.76
C ASP A 794 20.17 -13.11 10.58
N GLY A 795 20.28 -11.80 10.41
CA GLY A 795 21.17 -10.93 11.17
C GLY A 795 22.57 -10.80 10.58
N ASN A 796 22.83 -11.37 9.40
CA ASN A 796 24.13 -11.29 8.75
C ASN A 796 24.33 -9.91 8.12
N SER A 797 25.53 -9.35 8.26
CA SER A 797 25.89 -8.06 7.64
C SER A 797 25.93 -8.17 6.11
N VAL A 798 25.33 -7.20 5.43
CA VAL A 798 25.27 -7.07 3.97
C VAL A 798 25.73 -5.66 3.59
N THR A 799 26.82 -5.57 2.83
CA THR A 799 27.45 -4.30 2.42
C THR A 799 27.71 -4.29 0.90
N GLY A 800 28.01 -3.11 0.35
CA GLY A 800 28.35 -2.97 -1.07
C GLY A 800 27.13 -3.04 -2.00
N SER A 801 26.77 -4.24 -2.45
CA SER A 801 25.65 -4.46 -3.37
C SER A 801 24.98 -5.82 -3.16
N ILE A 802 23.74 -5.97 -3.66
CA ILE A 802 23.05 -7.25 -3.77
C ILE A 802 22.62 -7.50 -5.22
N THR A 803 22.55 -8.77 -5.62
CA THR A 803 21.97 -9.18 -6.89
C THR A 803 20.73 -10.02 -6.63
N LEU A 804 19.62 -9.64 -7.24
CA LEU A 804 18.36 -10.37 -7.14
C LEU A 804 18.07 -11.11 -8.46
N PRO A 805 17.70 -12.40 -8.43
CA PRO A 805 17.15 -13.11 -9.57
C PRO A 805 15.88 -12.43 -10.12
N GLN A 806 15.47 -12.81 -11.33
CA GLN A 806 14.21 -12.40 -11.94
C GLN A 806 13.01 -12.63 -10.99
N TYR A 807 12.04 -11.72 -10.99
CA TYR A 807 10.79 -11.80 -10.20
C TYR A 807 10.98 -12.19 -8.73
N SER A 808 12.01 -11.64 -8.09
CA SER A 808 12.34 -11.93 -6.69
C SER A 808 12.49 -10.66 -5.87
N SER A 809 12.47 -10.81 -4.55
CA SER A 809 12.67 -9.70 -3.63
C SER A 809 13.48 -10.10 -2.41
N LYS A 810 14.07 -9.09 -1.75
CA LYS A 810 14.81 -9.26 -0.50
C LYS A 810 14.57 -8.06 0.41
N ILE A 811 14.34 -8.34 1.69
CA ILE A 811 14.29 -7.32 2.73
C ILE A 811 15.68 -7.21 3.36
N LEU A 812 16.16 -5.98 3.49
CA LEU A 812 17.35 -5.64 4.27
C LEU A 812 16.97 -4.64 5.35
N VAL A 813 17.55 -4.84 6.53
CA VAL A 813 17.25 -4.06 7.73
C VAL A 813 18.45 -3.21 8.07
N ASN A 814 18.24 -1.91 8.21
CA ASN A 814 19.18 -0.97 8.77
C ASN A 814 18.90 -0.88 10.28
N ASP A 815 19.54 -1.76 11.05
CA ASP A 815 19.39 -1.84 12.49
C ASP A 815 20.34 -0.91 13.25
N ASN A 816 21.04 -0.01 12.53
CA ASN A 816 21.82 1.04 13.14
C ASN A 816 20.86 1.88 14.01
N SER A 817 21.11 1.90 15.33
CA SER A 817 20.07 2.09 16.36
C SER A 817 19.26 3.36 16.16
N ASP A 818 19.89 4.45 15.74
CA ASP A 818 19.24 5.75 15.80
C ASP A 818 19.30 6.45 14.45
N LEU A 819 18.13 6.75 13.88
CA LEU A 819 18.00 7.77 12.84
C LEU A 819 18.31 9.18 13.40
N TYR A 820 18.68 9.27 14.69
CA TYR A 820 19.03 10.47 15.42
C TYR A 820 20.42 10.30 16.04
N GLN A 821 21.16 11.38 16.16
CA GLN A 821 22.42 11.40 16.87
C GLN A 821 22.15 11.86 18.31
N THR A 822 22.65 11.09 19.27
CA THR A 822 22.47 11.32 20.70
C THR A 822 23.70 12.03 21.27
N LEU A 823 23.50 13.21 21.82
CA LEU A 823 24.50 13.91 22.63
C LEU A 823 24.20 13.67 24.11
N ASN A 824 25.15 13.08 24.82
CA ASN A 824 25.18 13.04 26.28
C ASN A 824 25.92 14.30 26.77
N LEU A 825 25.17 15.27 27.30
CA LEU A 825 25.69 16.54 27.76
C LEU A 825 25.65 16.61 29.29
N THR A 826 26.76 17.04 29.89
CA THR A 826 26.80 17.52 31.28
C THR A 826 27.00 19.03 31.31
N ALA A 827 26.05 19.76 31.89
CA ALA A 827 26.08 21.21 32.04
C ALA A 827 25.29 21.66 33.27
N TYR A 828 25.70 22.79 33.86
CA TYR A 828 25.06 23.41 35.02
C TYR A 828 24.88 24.90 34.74
N THR A 829 23.80 25.49 35.26
CA THR A 829 23.56 26.94 35.24
C THR A 829 23.90 27.47 36.63
N GLN A 830 24.69 28.55 36.71
CA GLN A 830 25.23 29.09 37.96
C GLN A 830 24.18 29.26 39.05
N GLY A 831 23.06 29.94 38.76
CA GLY A 831 22.01 30.20 39.74
C GLY A 831 21.28 28.94 40.21
N LEU A 832 21.21 27.90 39.37
CA LEU A 832 20.47 26.68 39.67
C LEU A 832 21.29 25.62 40.39
N TYR A 833 22.61 25.79 40.50
CA TYR A 833 23.52 24.80 41.08
C TYR A 833 23.77 25.06 42.57
N ASP A 834 23.55 24.05 43.40
CA ASP A 834 23.87 24.07 44.82
C ASP A 834 25.20 23.34 45.08
N PRO A 835 26.27 24.06 45.48
CA PRO A 835 27.58 23.47 45.74
C PRO A 835 27.62 22.61 47.01
N VAL A 836 26.66 22.74 47.93
CA VAL A 836 26.61 21.98 49.19
C VAL A 836 26.07 20.58 48.94
N SER A 837 24.91 20.48 48.29
CA SER A 837 24.33 19.18 47.91
C SER A 837 24.95 18.58 46.65
N ASN A 838 25.71 19.39 45.89
CA ASN A 838 26.27 19.05 44.58
C ASN A 838 25.20 18.59 43.58
N THR A 839 24.05 19.27 43.61
CA THR A 839 22.92 19.04 42.71
C THR A 839 22.48 20.34 42.04
N THR A 840 21.71 20.24 40.95
CA THR A 840 21.08 21.39 40.30
C THR A 840 19.57 21.28 40.37
N VAL A 841 18.89 22.43 40.48
CA VAL A 841 17.46 22.54 40.16
C VAL A 841 17.27 22.09 38.72
N GLN A 842 16.36 21.14 38.50
CA GLN A 842 16.14 20.56 37.18
C GLN A 842 15.35 21.52 36.29
N ASP A 843 15.90 21.80 35.12
CA ASP A 843 15.26 22.66 34.12
C ASP A 843 15.67 22.25 32.70
N THR A 844 15.05 22.84 31.69
CA THR A 844 15.29 22.54 30.28
C THR A 844 16.38 23.39 29.67
N PHE A 845 17.26 22.72 28.92
CA PHE A 845 18.25 23.35 28.06
C PHE A 845 17.83 23.13 26.61
N ARG A 846 18.14 24.08 25.73
CA ARG A 846 18.09 23.88 24.28
C ARG A 846 19.53 23.90 23.76
N VAL A 847 19.89 22.86 23.02
CA VAL A 847 21.20 22.72 22.38
C VAL A 847 21.02 22.78 20.87
N TYR A 848 21.82 23.60 20.21
CA TYR A 848 21.90 23.69 18.75
C TYR A 848 23.21 23.06 18.28
N LEU A 849 23.13 22.26 17.21
CA LEU A 849 24.29 21.88 16.43
C LEU A 849 24.53 22.93 15.36
N ARG A 850 25.76 23.43 15.33
CA ARG A 850 26.21 24.48 14.41
C ARG A 850 27.28 23.91 13.49
N ASN A 851 27.29 24.32 12.22
CA ASN A 851 28.39 23.99 11.30
C ASN A 851 29.74 24.39 11.91
N ASN A 852 30.83 23.76 11.48
CA ASN A 852 32.20 24.10 11.92
C ASN A 852 32.87 25.20 11.06
N TYR A 853 32.11 25.89 10.22
CA TYR A 853 32.58 26.98 9.37
C TYR A 853 31.61 28.16 9.41
N ALA A 854 32.15 29.38 9.34
CA ALA A 854 31.36 30.61 9.28
C ALA A 854 30.38 30.57 8.09
N PRO A 855 29.11 30.99 8.25
CA PRO A 855 28.54 31.72 9.38
C PRO A 855 27.97 30.82 10.51
N TYR A 856 28.47 29.59 10.65
CA TYR A 856 28.06 28.62 11.66
C TYR A 856 26.54 28.42 11.70
N ALA A 857 25.95 28.17 10.53
CA ALA A 857 24.51 27.96 10.41
C ALA A 857 24.03 26.83 11.34
N VAL A 858 22.82 26.99 11.90
CA VAL A 858 22.15 25.92 12.65
C VAL A 858 21.91 24.74 11.70
N VAL A 859 22.44 23.59 12.07
CA VAL A 859 22.16 22.31 11.41
C VAL A 859 20.93 21.68 12.02
N ASP A 860 20.90 21.63 13.35
CA ASP A 860 19.83 20.99 14.12
C ASP A 860 19.70 21.55 15.54
N SER A 861 18.64 21.18 16.26
CA SER A 861 18.47 21.55 17.66
C SER A 861 17.67 20.50 18.44
N ALA A 862 17.93 20.38 19.73
CA ALA A 862 17.21 19.51 20.64
C ALA A 862 16.99 20.22 21.99
N LYS A 863 15.88 19.92 22.68
CA LYS A 863 15.60 20.43 24.02
C LYS A 863 15.43 19.28 25.02
N SER A 864 16.07 19.36 26.18
CA SER A 864 15.99 18.31 27.20
C SER A 864 16.06 18.86 28.61
N PHE A 865 15.43 18.15 29.56
CA PHE A 865 15.55 18.42 31.00
C PHE A 865 16.91 17.94 31.50
N ILE A 866 17.62 18.80 32.23
CA ILE A 866 18.86 18.45 32.90
C ILE A 866 18.54 17.67 34.20
N GLY A 867 19.20 16.54 34.38
CA GLY A 867 19.13 15.73 35.61
C GLY A 867 19.66 16.50 36.82
N VAL A 868 19.30 16.08 38.04
CA VAL A 868 19.85 16.66 39.29
C VAL A 868 21.39 16.65 39.35
N ASN A 869 22.02 15.74 38.58
CA ASN A 869 23.47 15.63 38.45
C ASN A 869 24.05 16.40 37.25
N GLY A 870 23.29 17.31 36.62
CA GLY A 870 23.75 18.10 35.48
C GLY A 870 23.78 17.37 34.14
N ASN A 871 23.40 16.07 34.09
CA ASN A 871 23.47 15.25 32.89
C ASN A 871 22.14 15.17 32.14
N SER A 872 22.18 15.11 30.81
CA SER A 872 21.01 14.84 29.98
C SER A 872 21.37 14.33 28.58
N TYR A 873 20.38 13.76 27.91
CA TYR A 873 20.47 13.29 26.52
C TYR A 873 19.72 14.23 25.59
N PHE A 874 20.34 14.58 24.46
CA PHE A 874 19.79 15.43 23.40
C PHE A 874 19.83 14.66 22.08
N TYR A 875 18.72 14.67 21.33
CA TYR A 875 18.55 13.86 20.13
C TYR A 875 18.41 14.74 18.88
N PHE A 876 19.31 14.57 17.91
CA PHE A 876 19.38 15.38 16.68
C PHE A 876 19.01 14.54 15.46
N LYS A 877 18.08 15.00 14.64
CA LYS A 877 17.57 14.32 13.44
C LYS A 877 18.45 14.48 12.20
N LYS A 878 19.11 15.63 12.07
CA LYS A 878 19.85 16.05 10.86
C LYS A 878 21.35 15.90 10.99
N ALA A 879 21.82 15.57 12.19
CA ALA A 879 23.24 15.32 12.41
C ALA A 879 23.69 14.05 11.66
N GLN A 880 25.00 13.88 11.56
CA GLN A 880 25.61 12.78 10.82
C GLN A 880 26.88 12.37 11.53
N ASN A 881 27.17 11.06 11.54
CA ASN A 881 28.44 10.55 12.05
C ASN A 881 29.61 11.09 11.22
N GLY A 882 30.75 11.33 11.87
CA GLY A 882 31.97 11.79 11.21
C GLY A 882 31.99 13.27 10.79
N ILE A 883 30.91 14.03 11.00
CA ILE A 883 30.87 15.47 10.76
C ILE A 883 31.14 16.23 12.07
N ASN A 884 31.94 17.30 11.99
CA ASN A 884 32.26 18.18 13.11
C ASN A 884 31.16 19.24 13.33
N TYR A 885 30.70 19.39 14.57
CA TYR A 885 29.70 20.39 14.96
C TYR A 885 30.14 21.17 16.19
N TYR A 886 29.88 22.48 16.23
CA TYR A 886 29.89 23.21 17.51
C TYR A 886 28.57 23.03 18.24
N LEU A 887 28.63 23.04 19.58
CA LEU A 887 27.45 23.09 20.44
C LEU A 887 27.17 24.54 20.81
N ASP A 888 25.94 24.98 20.62
CA ASP A 888 25.39 26.24 21.12
C ASP A 888 24.33 25.88 22.17
N ILE A 889 24.62 26.18 23.44
CA ILE A 889 23.84 25.76 24.61
C ILE A 889 23.13 26.97 25.20
N ARG A 890 21.80 26.86 25.35
CA ARG A 890 20.94 27.94 25.83
C ARG A 890 20.00 27.46 26.93
N HIS A 891 19.80 28.30 27.93
CA HIS A 891 18.82 28.14 29.00
C HIS A 891 18.01 29.43 29.18
N ARG A 892 16.83 29.34 29.82
CA ARG A 892 15.84 30.43 29.88
C ARG A 892 16.37 31.72 30.52
N ASN A 893 17.33 31.65 31.43
CA ASN A 893 17.85 32.79 32.18
C ASN A 893 19.40 32.83 32.24
N SER A 894 20.08 32.15 31.30
CA SER A 894 21.55 32.14 31.19
C SER A 894 22.05 32.78 29.91
N ILE A 895 23.34 33.15 29.90
CA ILE A 895 24.04 33.53 28.67
C ILE A 895 24.09 32.35 27.69
N GLU A 896 24.08 32.64 26.39
CA GLU A 896 24.37 31.65 25.34
C GLU A 896 25.85 31.23 25.40
N THR A 897 26.11 29.92 25.55
CA THR A 897 27.48 29.40 25.68
C THR A 897 27.78 28.34 24.63
N TRP A 898 28.93 28.49 23.96
CA TRP A 898 29.39 27.59 22.90
C TRP A 898 30.47 26.63 23.38
N SER A 899 30.51 25.41 22.83
CA SER A 899 31.62 24.49 23.06
C SER A 899 32.94 25.05 22.52
N SER A 900 34.04 24.85 23.25
CA SER A 900 35.36 25.34 22.84
C SER A 900 35.90 24.65 21.59
N ASN A 901 35.53 23.38 21.41
CA ASN A 901 35.89 22.56 20.27
C ASN A 901 34.64 21.98 19.61
N THR A 902 34.79 21.55 18.36
CA THR A 902 33.74 20.77 17.70
C THR A 902 33.64 19.37 18.28
N ILE A 903 32.43 18.85 18.35
CA ILE A 903 32.14 17.45 18.62
C ILE A 903 31.94 16.68 17.32
N VAL A 904 32.13 15.37 17.39
CA VAL A 904 31.79 14.43 16.31
C VAL A 904 30.93 13.33 16.89
N PHE A 905 29.92 12.89 16.14
CA PHE A 905 29.17 11.69 16.47
C PHE A 905 29.88 10.46 15.90
N THR A 906 30.11 9.46 16.75
CA THR A 906 30.64 8.15 16.38
C THR A 906 29.64 7.12 16.89
N ASP A 907 29.21 6.21 16.02
CA ASP A 907 28.13 5.26 16.31
C ASP A 907 26.88 5.95 16.90
N ASN A 908 26.50 7.06 16.27
CA ASN A 908 25.37 7.93 16.61
C ASN A 908 25.46 8.60 17.99
N THR A 909 26.57 8.49 18.71
CA THR A 909 26.72 9.06 20.05
C THR A 909 27.85 10.07 20.11
N SER A 910 27.68 11.12 20.91
CA SER A 910 28.76 12.01 21.33
C SER A 910 28.60 12.36 22.80
N ASN A 911 29.72 12.60 23.50
CA ASN A 911 29.72 12.97 24.91
C ASN A 911 30.40 14.34 25.07
N TYR A 912 29.80 15.24 25.83
CA TYR A 912 30.38 16.54 26.12
C TYR A 912 30.12 16.95 27.57
N ASN A 913 31.17 17.35 28.29
CA ASN A 913 31.06 17.77 29.69
C ASN A 913 31.57 19.20 29.87
N MET A 914 30.65 20.17 29.80
CA MET A 914 30.92 21.59 30.00
C MET A 914 31.49 21.88 31.40
N SER A 915 31.16 21.07 32.40
CA SER A 915 31.49 21.36 33.80
C SER A 915 32.91 20.97 34.22
N SER A 916 33.66 20.32 33.34
CA SER A 916 34.95 19.70 33.69
C SER A 916 36.12 20.69 33.75
N SER A 917 36.12 21.75 32.94
CA SER A 917 37.10 22.84 32.99
C SER A 917 36.54 24.12 32.38
N ILE A 918 37.09 25.28 32.75
CA ILE A 918 36.71 26.56 32.14
C ILE A 918 36.91 26.56 30.60
N SER A 919 37.92 25.82 30.12
CA SER A 919 38.27 25.68 28.71
C SER A 919 37.32 24.79 27.90
N GLN A 920 36.24 24.29 28.50
CA GLN A 920 35.18 23.64 27.75
C GLN A 920 34.27 24.66 27.05
N ALA A 921 34.15 25.89 27.52
CA ALA A 921 33.46 26.93 26.75
C ALA A 921 34.42 27.69 25.83
N TYR A 922 33.94 28.05 24.65
CA TYR A 922 34.67 28.94 23.76
C TYR A 922 34.95 30.27 24.48
N GLY A 923 36.19 30.75 24.41
CA GLY A 923 36.63 31.95 25.13
C GLY A 923 36.64 31.81 26.66
N ASN A 924 36.61 30.59 27.23
CA ASN A 924 36.54 30.35 28.67
C ASN A 924 35.29 30.96 29.34
N ASN A 925 34.16 31.02 28.62
CA ASN A 925 32.93 31.71 29.07
C ASN A 925 32.09 30.90 30.09
N LEU A 926 32.70 30.52 31.22
CA LEU A 926 32.08 29.80 32.34
C LEU A 926 32.54 30.39 33.69
N VAL A 927 31.79 30.12 34.75
CA VAL A 927 32.13 30.47 36.15
C VAL A 927 32.37 29.23 36.98
N LEU A 928 33.33 29.26 37.89
CA LEU A 928 33.52 28.19 38.86
C LEU A 928 32.61 28.43 40.06
N GLU A 929 31.62 27.56 40.26
CA GLU A 929 30.73 27.56 41.42
C GLU A 929 31.00 26.29 42.23
N GLY A 930 31.52 26.43 43.45
CA GLY A 930 32.00 25.29 44.25
C GLY A 930 33.03 24.41 43.50
N SER A 931 32.61 23.22 43.06
CA SER A 931 33.46 22.24 42.36
C SER A 931 33.18 22.10 40.86
N LYS A 932 32.23 22.88 40.32
CA LYS A 932 31.73 22.74 38.94
C LYS A 932 31.85 24.04 38.16
N TYR A 933 32.26 23.93 36.90
CA TYR A 933 32.14 25.04 35.97
C TYR A 933 30.70 25.12 35.46
N CYS A 934 30.08 26.29 35.63
CA CYS A 934 28.69 26.57 35.33
C CYS A 934 28.56 27.66 34.26
N ILE A 935 27.46 27.65 33.52
CA ILE A 935 27.07 28.72 32.59
C ILE A 935 26.58 29.91 33.41
N TYR A 936 27.08 31.11 33.08
CA TYR A 936 26.68 32.35 33.75
C TYR A 936 25.16 32.57 33.64
N SER A 937 24.54 32.88 34.78
CA SER A 937 23.11 33.21 34.84
C SER A 937 22.92 34.73 34.79
N GLY A 938 21.82 35.20 34.21
CA GLY A 938 21.46 36.61 34.24
C GLY A 938 21.21 37.29 32.90
N ASP A 939 21.36 36.61 31.76
CA ASP A 939 20.86 37.14 30.47
C ASP A 939 19.36 36.78 30.38
N ILE A 940 18.51 37.69 30.85
CA ILE A 940 17.06 37.54 30.99
C ILE A 940 16.36 37.97 29.70
N ASN A 941 16.82 39.07 29.09
CA ASN A 941 16.22 39.65 27.90
C ASN A 941 16.65 38.98 26.58
N LYS A 942 17.69 38.12 26.61
CA LYS A 942 18.27 37.38 25.48
C LYS A 942 18.94 38.25 24.42
N ASP A 943 19.53 39.38 24.83
CA ASP A 943 20.29 40.27 23.95
C ASP A 943 21.77 39.87 23.80
N ASN A 944 22.20 38.79 24.49
CA ASN A 944 23.54 38.20 24.48
C ASN A 944 24.59 38.94 25.32
N ILE A 945 24.15 39.80 26.24
CA ILE A 945 24.97 40.49 27.25
C ILE A 945 24.26 40.32 28.60
N ILE A 946 25.01 40.28 29.71
CA ILE A 946 24.44 40.41 31.05
C ILE A 946 24.70 41.84 31.51
N ASP A 947 23.65 42.67 31.55
CA ASP A 947 23.77 44.08 31.92
C ASP A 947 22.63 44.60 32.83
N VAL A 948 22.60 45.92 33.01
CA VAL A 948 21.59 46.60 33.85
C VAL A 948 20.16 46.47 33.31
N GLY A 949 20.00 46.18 32.02
CA GLY A 949 18.72 45.86 31.40
C GLY A 949 18.12 44.57 31.96
N ASP A 950 18.95 43.56 32.22
CA ASP A 950 18.51 42.31 32.86
C ASP A 950 18.13 42.51 34.32
N ILE A 951 18.96 43.26 35.08
CA ILE A 951 18.65 43.63 36.47
C ILE A 951 17.30 44.33 36.55
N SER A 952 17.02 45.24 35.62
CA SER A 952 15.77 46.00 35.61
C SER A 952 14.54 45.08 35.47
N ILE A 953 14.64 43.96 34.75
CA ILE A 953 13.55 42.99 34.62
C ILE A 953 13.32 42.28 35.96
N VAL A 954 14.39 41.74 36.56
CA VAL A 954 14.30 41.00 37.81
C VAL A 954 13.89 41.91 38.98
N ASP A 955 14.36 43.15 39.03
CA ASP A 955 13.99 44.13 40.05
C ASP A 955 12.50 44.51 39.97
N ASN A 956 11.96 44.70 38.76
CA ASN A 956 10.53 44.94 38.58
C ASN A 956 9.68 43.72 39.01
N ASP A 957 10.14 42.50 38.68
CA ASP A 957 9.41 41.28 39.04
C ASP A 957 9.52 40.98 40.54
N ALA A 958 10.66 41.27 41.18
CA ALA A 958 10.85 41.20 42.63
C ALA A 958 9.95 42.21 43.38
N TYR A 959 9.88 43.45 42.89
CA TYR A 959 8.96 44.47 43.42
C TYR A 959 7.50 44.00 43.37
N ASN A 960 7.12 43.28 42.30
CA ASN A 960 5.80 42.70 42.14
C ASN A 960 5.60 41.37 42.89
N SER A 961 6.62 40.90 43.63
CA SER A 961 6.58 39.62 44.36
C SER A 961 6.19 38.44 43.46
N LEU A 962 6.75 38.40 42.25
CA LEU A 962 6.42 37.37 41.28
C LEU A 962 6.89 36.00 41.78
N THR A 963 6.02 35.01 41.73
CA THR A 963 6.32 33.63 42.14
C THR A 963 5.98 32.64 41.03
N GLY A 964 6.69 31.52 40.97
CA GLY A 964 6.49 30.42 40.03
C GLY A 964 7.61 30.32 39.00
N TYR A 965 7.36 29.56 37.92
CA TYR A 965 8.34 29.33 36.86
C TYR A 965 8.37 30.53 35.88
N VAL A 966 9.09 31.58 36.27
CA VAL A 966 9.24 32.84 35.50
C VAL A 966 10.69 33.04 35.05
N LEU A 967 10.94 33.95 34.09
CA LEU A 967 12.31 34.16 33.58
C LEU A 967 13.24 34.79 34.63
N SER A 968 12.67 35.63 35.50
CA SER A 968 13.36 36.38 36.56
C SER A 968 13.75 35.55 37.78
N ASP A 969 13.22 34.33 37.89
CA ASP A 969 13.64 33.33 38.89
C ASP A 969 14.95 32.68 38.41
N VAL A 970 16.07 33.28 38.81
CA VAL A 970 17.43 32.94 38.40
C VAL A 970 17.96 31.75 39.19
N ASN A 971 17.60 31.68 40.47
CA ASN A 971 18.07 30.64 41.40
C ASN A 971 17.19 29.35 41.37
N GLY A 972 15.99 29.42 40.81
CA GLY A 972 15.09 28.27 40.65
C GLY A 972 14.28 27.90 41.91
N ASP A 973 14.20 28.78 42.91
CA ASP A 973 13.43 28.56 44.14
C ASP A 973 11.93 28.92 44.01
N LEU A 974 11.53 29.39 42.82
CA LEU A 974 10.18 29.81 42.44
C LEU A 974 9.73 31.14 43.06
N ILE A 975 10.65 31.96 43.56
CA ILE A 975 10.39 33.30 44.10
C ILE A 975 11.38 34.26 43.46
N THR A 976 10.90 35.28 42.74
CA THR A 976 11.78 36.34 42.28
C THR A 976 12.04 37.34 43.40
N ASP A 977 13.27 37.40 43.89
CA ASP A 977 13.65 38.34 44.96
C ASP A 977 15.09 38.89 44.84
N VAL A 978 15.59 39.50 45.91
CA VAL A 978 16.94 40.10 45.95
C VAL A 978 18.07 39.09 45.75
N SER A 979 17.83 37.80 46.03
CA SER A 979 18.82 36.74 45.84
C SER A 979 19.07 36.47 44.35
N ASP A 980 18.05 36.58 43.48
CA ASP A 980 18.20 36.53 42.03
C ASP A 980 18.98 37.74 41.50
N ILE A 981 18.61 38.93 41.96
CA ILE A 981 19.27 40.20 41.57
C ILE A 981 20.77 40.14 41.91
N SER A 982 21.13 39.55 43.05
CA SER A 982 22.53 39.43 43.46
C SER A 982 23.36 38.60 42.48
N ILE A 983 22.79 37.56 41.88
CA ILE A 983 23.49 36.72 40.89
C ILE A 983 23.78 37.54 39.64
N ILE A 984 22.78 38.27 39.15
CA ILE A 984 22.91 39.10 37.94
C ILE A 984 23.90 40.25 38.19
N SER A 985 23.77 40.98 39.30
CA SER A 985 24.65 42.11 39.64
C SER A 985 26.12 41.72 39.65
N ASN A 986 26.46 40.56 40.21
CA ASN A 986 27.83 40.05 40.21
C ASN A 986 28.35 39.80 38.78
N ASN A 987 27.50 39.35 37.87
CA ASN A 987 27.86 39.06 36.49
C ASN A 987 27.89 40.32 35.61
N VAL A 988 27.09 41.34 35.91
CA VAL A 988 27.18 42.67 35.27
C VAL A 988 28.55 43.30 35.52
N ASP A 989 29.05 43.23 36.75
CA ASP A 989 30.38 43.76 37.11
C ASP A 989 31.52 43.05 36.35
N LEU A 990 31.30 41.80 35.93
CA LEU A 990 32.23 41.01 35.14
C LEU A 990 32.12 41.24 33.62
N ASN A 991 31.16 42.07 33.16
CA ASN A 991 30.89 42.36 31.75
C ASN A 991 30.71 41.09 30.90
N ILE A 992 29.92 40.14 31.41
CA ILE A 992 29.70 38.85 30.72
C ILE A 992 28.92 39.08 29.42
N VAL A 993 29.46 38.57 28.32
CA VAL A 993 28.87 38.62 26.98
C VAL A 993 28.93 37.24 26.32
N ARG A 994 28.09 37.01 25.31
CA ARG A 994 28.21 35.82 24.46
C ARG A 994 29.53 35.85 23.69
N ILE A 995 30.24 34.72 23.70
CA ILE A 995 31.43 34.49 22.88
C ILE A 995 31.17 33.33 21.93
N THR A 996 31.45 33.52 20.63
CA THR A 996 31.23 32.51 19.57
C THR A 996 32.54 32.17 18.84
N PRO A 997 32.67 30.97 18.23
CA PRO A 997 33.85 30.50 17.50
C PRO A 997 34.46 31.40 16.43
#